data_AF-A0A8S2PHJ6-F1
#
_entry.id   AF-A0A8S2PHJ6-F1
#
_cell.length_a   1.000
_cell.length_b   1.000
_cell.length_c   1.000
_cell.angle_alpha   90.00
_cell.angle_beta   90.00
_cell.angle_gamma   90.00
#
_symmetry.space_group_name_H-M   'P 1'
#
loop_
_entity.id
_entity.type
_entity.pdbx_description
1 polymer ?
#
loop_
_entity_poly.entity_id
_entity_poly.type
_entity_poly.pdbx_seq_one_letter_code
_entity_poly.pdbx_strand_id
1 'polypeptide(L)'
;LQNANLLYRTCNINILLFDYRGYGKSTGAPSEAGLYTDALAVYNYVRKRNDLDQNKIFLFGRSLGGAVALNLASQLSQTNATPPLYAVIVENTFTSIPDMAKRLFQVSVLDYVPNWCYKNVYPSLSKMRSIKVPILFLSGGQDELVPSQMMEKLHEECKSSKKQLAVFPDGQHNTTWLSHDYTSRIRKFLAEIMLMRSKLIIMSDEIISFVLYIFILLFQIHSTSPIILYPSIERIIDQLSYNSTLPSCTLLTCEKTETQANFSTVHMADEYLLKLSSYNDIHRRKDSPRSTFLIASTGIYRGKRIKYRNDRYIDQFLGIYYAEIPGSLEKPIKKRFNYSIKSATRYGPYCMQSLFMTENLSYGSFVMQNNFNNDCLSLNIYRPDLRYGEKRKAIMLFSHGGSNQIGGGSLFDGSILASEGDIIVVTMNFRLNYHGFLSSGDDRIKGINSLLLSNFGLWDQLLAVEWIHENAHLFGGDPHRIVLAGHSAGAGNVMLIPASPYCHGMIKRVISQSGTGLAPWSINHHPMKLIERLSQEFNCRQLNETETFQCIHRSLQDNKADFYRLHLSLSIADDNPYPVIDNDFLNDTIENILQSDAYQNIDFLTGVTLNEGLYFAEYHIGHFYNDLNNQSASIGKQTQTKQKRHIRNDAAEAIIPPDIIKTQDILDDENIDHNEDEDEDLKP
;
A
#
# COMPACT_ATOMS: atom_id res chain seq x y z
N LEU A 1 -1.14 8.06 7.30
CA LEU A 1 -2.45 8.24 6.63
C LEU A 1 -2.32 7.99 5.13
N GLN A 2 -2.94 6.93 4.59
CA GLN A 2 -2.78 6.50 3.19
C GLN A 2 -3.40 7.47 2.17
N ASN A 3 -4.54 8.08 2.50
CA ASN A 3 -5.14 9.15 1.69
C ASN A 3 -4.17 10.34 1.50
N ALA A 4 -3.46 10.77 2.55
CA ALA A 4 -2.45 11.81 2.46
C ALA A 4 -1.25 11.37 1.59
N ASN A 5 -0.77 10.13 1.74
CA ASN A 5 0.29 9.61 0.87
C ASN A 5 -0.14 9.56 -0.61
N LEU A 6 -1.37 9.13 -0.88
CA LEU A 6 -1.96 9.10 -2.21
C LEU A 6 -2.02 10.51 -2.82
N LEU A 7 -2.52 11.50 -2.08
CA LEU A 7 -2.56 12.90 -2.51
C LEU A 7 -1.15 13.48 -2.74
N TYR A 8 -0.21 13.21 -1.83
CA TYR A 8 1.18 13.65 -1.97
C TYR A 8 1.81 13.16 -3.28
N ARG A 9 1.65 11.86 -3.56
CA ARG A 9 2.24 11.21 -4.74
C ARG A 9 1.56 11.55 -6.05
N THR A 10 0.22 11.69 -6.05
CA THR A 10 -0.55 11.87 -7.28
C THR A 10 -0.77 13.33 -7.66
N CYS A 11 -0.84 14.22 -6.68
CA CYS A 11 -1.02 15.66 -6.90
C CYS A 11 0.29 16.46 -6.83
N ASN A 12 1.39 15.86 -6.37
CA ASN A 12 2.70 16.50 -6.22
C ASN A 12 2.63 17.79 -5.36
N ILE A 13 1.97 17.68 -4.20
CA ILE A 13 1.78 18.78 -3.25
C ILE A 13 2.45 18.44 -1.92
N ASN A 14 2.97 19.46 -1.21
CA ASN A 14 3.38 19.28 0.19
C ASN A 14 2.14 19.21 1.07
N ILE A 15 2.11 18.25 2.00
CA ILE A 15 0.98 18.05 2.92
C ILE A 15 1.48 18.23 4.35
N LEU A 16 0.85 19.15 5.07
CA LEU A 16 1.02 19.33 6.49
C LEU A 16 -0.20 18.71 7.21
N LEU A 17 0.07 17.78 8.11
CA LEU A 17 -0.92 17.19 9.01
C LEU A 17 -0.57 17.62 10.43
N PHE A 18 -1.58 17.82 11.28
CA PHE A 18 -1.40 18.27 12.65
C PHE A 18 -2.47 17.68 13.57
N ASP A 19 -2.12 17.52 14.84
CA ASP A 19 -3.04 17.11 15.89
C ASP A 19 -3.71 18.33 16.51
N TYR A 20 -5.04 18.29 16.63
CA TYR A 20 -5.79 19.29 17.39
C TYR A 20 -5.47 19.20 18.88
N ARG A 21 -5.76 20.27 19.62
CA ARG A 21 -5.67 20.28 21.08
C ARG A 21 -6.43 19.10 21.70
N GLY A 22 -5.82 18.48 22.71
CA GLY A 22 -6.35 17.29 23.38
C GLY A 22 -5.97 15.97 22.71
N TYR A 23 -5.23 16.01 21.59
CA TYR A 23 -4.70 14.83 20.91
C TYR A 23 -3.17 14.94 20.74
N GLY A 24 -2.50 13.80 20.64
CA GLY A 24 -1.05 13.73 20.49
C GLY A 24 -0.33 14.43 21.65
N LYS A 25 0.57 15.38 21.31
CA LYS A 25 1.25 16.24 22.29
C LYS A 25 0.59 17.61 22.48
N SER A 26 -0.53 17.90 21.81
CA SER A 26 -1.21 19.19 21.85
C SER A 26 -2.05 19.32 23.13
N THR A 27 -1.69 20.25 24.01
CA THR A 27 -2.39 20.48 25.30
C THR A 27 -3.77 21.15 25.13
N GLY A 28 -4.66 20.98 26.11
CA GLY A 28 -5.99 21.60 26.15
C GLY A 28 -7.12 20.63 25.81
N ALA A 29 -8.38 21.11 25.79
CA ALA A 29 -9.55 20.30 25.49
C ALA A 29 -10.15 20.64 24.12
N PRO A 30 -10.61 19.65 23.33
CA PRO A 30 -11.22 19.89 22.03
C PRO A 30 -12.59 20.58 22.19
N SER A 31 -12.76 21.72 21.51
CA SER A 31 -14.01 22.49 21.43
C SER A 31 -14.09 23.18 20.07
N GLU A 32 -15.28 23.62 19.64
CA GLU A 32 -15.42 24.35 18.36
C GLU A 32 -14.47 25.55 18.26
N ALA A 33 -14.46 26.43 19.27
CA ALA A 33 -13.54 27.57 19.31
C ALA A 33 -12.08 27.14 19.35
N GLY A 34 -11.78 26.03 20.03
CA GLY A 34 -10.44 25.47 20.13
C GLY A 34 -9.91 24.98 18.77
N LEU A 35 -10.70 24.19 18.06
CA LEU A 35 -10.34 23.66 16.75
C LEU A 35 -10.15 24.78 15.71
N TYR A 36 -10.98 25.83 15.75
CA TYR A 36 -10.76 27.02 14.91
C TYR A 36 -9.44 27.75 15.22
N THR A 37 -9.11 27.86 16.51
CA THR A 37 -7.85 28.48 16.95
C THR A 37 -6.64 27.65 16.51
N ASP A 38 -6.72 26.33 16.59
CA ASP A 38 -5.65 25.42 16.18
C ASP A 38 -5.39 25.53 14.66
N ALA A 39 -6.45 25.53 13.85
CA ALA A 39 -6.33 25.69 12.40
C ALA A 39 -5.68 27.04 12.02
N LEU A 40 -6.04 28.12 12.71
CA LEU A 40 -5.41 29.43 12.52
C LEU A 40 -3.93 29.43 12.95
N ALA A 41 -3.59 28.76 14.07
CA ALA A 41 -2.22 28.65 14.54
C ALA A 41 -1.32 27.91 13.53
N VAL A 42 -1.82 26.80 12.97
CA VAL A 42 -1.12 26.03 11.94
C VAL A 42 -0.96 26.83 10.66
N TYR A 43 -2.00 27.54 10.22
CA TYR A 43 -1.90 28.45 9.09
C TYR A 43 -0.81 29.51 9.31
N ASN A 44 -0.79 30.15 10.48
CA ASN A 44 0.22 31.15 10.83
C ASN A 44 1.64 30.55 10.90
N TYR A 45 1.78 29.30 11.35
CA TYR A 45 3.06 28.58 11.31
C TYR A 45 3.54 28.39 9.87
N VAL A 46 2.67 27.91 8.96
CA VAL A 46 2.99 27.78 7.52
C VAL A 46 3.38 29.13 6.92
N ARG A 47 2.70 30.22 7.32
CA ARG A 47 3.00 31.58 6.85
C ARG A 47 4.37 32.12 7.25
N LYS A 48 4.96 31.59 8.32
CA LYS A 48 6.29 31.99 8.82
C LYS A 48 7.44 31.21 8.18
N ARG A 49 7.16 30.14 7.44
CA ARG A 49 8.16 29.27 6.81
C ARG A 49 8.68 29.87 5.50
N ASN A 50 9.97 30.16 5.43
CA ASN A 50 10.62 30.71 4.24
C ASN A 50 10.91 29.66 3.16
N ASP A 51 10.82 28.38 3.48
CA ASP A 51 11.01 27.25 2.57
C ASP A 51 9.75 26.86 1.79
N LEU A 52 8.61 27.52 2.05
CA LEU A 52 7.33 27.24 1.40
C LEU A 52 6.88 28.40 0.50
N ASP A 53 6.25 28.06 -0.63
CA ASP A 53 5.63 29.06 -1.51
C ASP A 53 4.38 29.63 -0.84
N GLN A 54 4.55 30.82 -0.27
CA GLN A 54 3.53 31.54 0.48
C GLN A 54 2.31 31.91 -0.35
N ASN A 55 2.41 31.89 -1.68
CA ASN A 55 1.29 32.18 -2.55
C ASN A 55 0.45 30.95 -2.87
N LYS A 56 0.92 29.73 -2.58
CA LYS A 56 0.28 28.44 -2.93
C LYS A 56 -0.17 27.61 -1.72
N ILE A 57 -0.92 28.23 -0.81
CA ILE A 57 -1.45 27.58 0.39
C ILE A 57 -2.88 27.06 0.14
N PHE A 58 -3.12 25.79 0.43
CA PHE A 58 -4.42 25.13 0.28
C PHE A 58 -4.97 24.72 1.65
N LEU A 59 -6.27 24.88 1.85
CA LEU A 59 -6.95 24.26 2.99
C LEU A 59 -7.65 23.00 2.51
N PHE A 60 -7.42 21.89 3.21
CA PHE A 60 -8.12 20.63 2.98
C PHE A 60 -8.77 20.19 4.29
N GLY A 61 -10.06 19.88 4.26
CA GLY A 61 -10.79 19.39 5.43
C GLY A 61 -11.80 18.32 5.08
N ARG A 62 -11.80 17.22 5.85
CA ARG A 62 -12.79 16.15 5.73
C ARG A 62 -13.72 16.13 6.94
N SER A 63 -15.01 15.89 6.74
CA SER A 63 -15.99 15.79 7.82
C SER A 63 -15.93 17.02 8.75
N LEU A 64 -15.76 16.85 10.05
CA LEU A 64 -15.55 17.95 11.01
C LEU A 64 -14.41 18.89 10.63
N GLY A 65 -13.30 18.36 10.09
CA GLY A 65 -12.19 19.16 9.60
C GLY A 65 -12.57 20.05 8.41
N GLY A 66 -13.58 19.66 7.62
CA GLY A 66 -14.17 20.48 6.56
C GLY A 66 -14.81 21.74 7.12
N ALA A 67 -15.62 21.62 8.18
CA ALA A 67 -16.22 22.76 8.86
C ALA A 67 -15.16 23.73 9.42
N VAL A 68 -14.08 23.19 10.00
CA VAL A 68 -12.93 23.96 10.49
C VAL A 68 -12.22 24.71 9.35
N ALA A 69 -11.94 24.02 8.23
CA ALA A 69 -11.32 24.61 7.05
C ALA A 69 -12.18 25.73 6.45
N LEU A 70 -13.50 25.56 6.40
CA LEU A 70 -14.44 26.57 5.91
C LEU A 70 -14.50 27.80 6.82
N ASN A 71 -14.44 27.61 8.14
CA ASN A 71 -14.38 28.75 9.07
C ASN A 71 -13.10 29.57 8.85
N LEU A 72 -11.93 28.93 8.74
CA LEU A 72 -10.67 29.63 8.49
C LEU A 72 -10.68 30.34 7.12
N ALA A 73 -11.14 29.66 6.07
CA ALA A 73 -11.28 30.27 4.75
C ALA A 73 -12.21 31.49 4.75
N SER A 74 -13.31 31.42 5.48
CA SER A 74 -14.27 32.50 5.67
C SER A 74 -13.64 33.70 6.38
N GLN A 75 -12.94 33.47 7.50
CA GLN A 75 -12.22 34.52 8.23
C GLN A 75 -11.20 35.23 7.34
N LEU A 76 -10.34 34.46 6.66
CA LEU A 76 -9.30 35.00 5.78
C LEU A 76 -9.88 35.73 4.56
N SER A 77 -11.09 35.36 4.12
CA SER A 77 -11.79 36.02 3.01
C SER A 77 -12.50 37.31 3.41
N GLN A 78 -12.84 37.48 4.68
CA GLN A 78 -13.47 38.70 5.19
C GLN A 78 -12.43 39.77 5.52
N THR A 79 -11.26 39.38 6.02
CA THR A 79 -10.21 40.31 6.45
C THR A 79 -9.33 40.84 5.31
N ASN A 80 -9.34 40.19 4.14
CA ASN A 80 -8.45 40.55 3.03
C ASN A 80 -9.23 40.67 1.70
N ALA A 81 -8.93 41.70 0.91
CA ALA A 81 -9.51 41.88 -0.42
C ALA A 81 -9.13 40.74 -1.38
N THR A 82 -7.90 40.25 -1.28
CA THR A 82 -7.40 39.02 -1.91
C THR A 82 -7.00 38.04 -0.80
N PRO A 83 -7.79 36.99 -0.57
CA PRO A 83 -7.49 36.07 0.53
C PRO A 83 -6.13 35.38 0.28
N PRO A 84 -5.25 35.27 1.29
CA PRO A 84 -3.94 34.61 1.19
C PRO A 84 -4.06 33.08 1.17
N LEU A 85 -4.99 32.57 0.35
CA LEU A 85 -5.27 31.17 0.09
C LEU A 85 -5.35 30.96 -1.42
N TYR A 86 -4.80 29.83 -1.86
CA TYR A 86 -4.81 29.43 -3.24
C TYR A 86 -6.15 28.77 -3.62
N ALA A 87 -6.60 27.81 -2.81
CA ALA A 87 -7.90 27.18 -2.93
C ALA A 87 -8.30 26.44 -1.63
N VAL A 88 -9.55 26.01 -1.57
CA VAL A 88 -10.10 25.17 -0.49
C VAL A 88 -10.59 23.85 -1.08
N ILE A 89 -10.39 22.75 -0.37
CA ILE A 89 -10.93 21.43 -0.70
C ILE A 89 -11.67 20.91 0.52
N VAL A 90 -12.92 20.51 0.34
CA VAL A 90 -13.71 19.89 1.41
C VAL A 90 -14.28 18.55 0.97
N GLU A 91 -14.24 17.57 1.86
CA GLU A 91 -14.72 16.20 1.64
C GLU A 91 -15.73 15.81 2.69
N ASN A 92 -16.91 15.31 2.27
CA ASN A 92 -17.91 14.72 3.15
C ASN A 92 -18.22 15.56 4.41
N THR A 93 -18.28 16.88 4.23
CA THR A 93 -18.56 17.84 5.30
C THR A 93 -20.04 18.23 5.31
N PHE A 94 -20.49 18.78 6.42
CA PHE A 94 -21.89 19.07 6.68
C PHE A 94 -22.17 20.59 6.76
N THR A 95 -23.44 20.96 6.65
CA THR A 95 -23.92 22.35 6.71
C THR A 95 -23.88 22.93 8.12
N SER A 96 -24.28 22.15 9.13
CA SER A 96 -24.05 22.36 10.57
C SER A 96 -24.39 21.09 11.36
N ILE A 97 -23.94 20.97 12.61
CA ILE A 97 -24.34 19.85 13.49
C ILE A 97 -25.86 19.83 13.71
N PRO A 98 -26.54 20.96 14.01
CA PRO A 98 -28.00 20.98 14.12
C PRO A 98 -28.73 20.56 12.85
N ASP A 99 -28.29 20.99 11.66
CA ASP A 99 -28.91 20.58 10.39
C ASP A 99 -28.70 19.07 10.15
N MET A 100 -27.53 18.54 10.55
CA MET A 100 -27.21 17.10 10.42
C MET A 100 -28.10 16.25 11.33
N ALA A 101 -28.25 16.63 12.59
CA ALA A 101 -29.14 15.95 13.53
C ALA A 101 -30.58 15.89 13.03
N LYS A 102 -31.12 17.00 12.49
CA LYS A 102 -32.47 17.05 11.92
C LYS A 102 -32.67 16.04 10.79
N ARG A 103 -31.69 15.93 9.88
CA ARG A 103 -31.79 15.03 8.72
C ARG A 103 -31.64 13.56 9.08
N LEU A 104 -30.76 13.22 10.02
CA LEU A 104 -30.52 11.83 10.41
C LEU A 104 -31.66 11.26 11.25
N PHE A 105 -32.20 12.03 12.19
CA PHE A 105 -33.21 11.54 13.12
C PHE A 105 -34.65 11.80 12.68
N GLN A 106 -34.90 12.74 11.75
CA GLN A 106 -36.22 13.08 11.20
C GLN A 106 -37.33 13.29 12.26
N VAL A 107 -36.96 13.73 13.47
CA VAL A 107 -37.91 14.00 14.56
C VAL A 107 -38.29 15.48 14.56
N SER A 108 -39.58 15.77 14.44
CA SER A 108 -40.12 17.14 14.38
C SER A 108 -39.77 18.01 15.59
N VAL A 109 -39.48 17.41 16.75
CA VAL A 109 -39.03 18.15 17.95
C VAL A 109 -37.69 18.85 17.73
N LEU A 110 -36.80 18.26 16.92
CA LEU A 110 -35.47 18.82 16.65
C LEU A 110 -35.55 20.14 15.88
N ASP A 111 -36.68 20.42 15.21
CA ASP A 111 -36.88 21.69 14.53
C ASP A 111 -37.02 22.89 15.45
N TYR A 112 -37.45 22.64 16.69
CA TYR A 112 -37.69 23.66 17.70
C TYR A 112 -36.54 23.79 18.71
N VAL A 113 -35.52 22.92 18.65
CA VAL A 113 -34.37 22.97 19.55
C VAL A 113 -33.49 24.20 19.22
N PRO A 114 -33.37 25.18 20.11
CA PRO A 114 -32.54 26.36 19.85
C PRO A 114 -31.05 26.01 19.73
N ASN A 115 -30.29 26.81 18.97
CA ASN A 115 -28.85 26.59 18.77
C ASN A 115 -28.04 26.58 20.08
N TRP A 116 -28.48 27.26 21.15
CA TRP A 116 -27.77 27.28 22.44
C TRP A 116 -27.81 25.94 23.18
N CYS A 117 -28.71 25.02 22.80
CA CYS A 117 -28.72 23.65 23.31
C CYS A 117 -27.59 22.79 22.72
N TYR A 118 -26.97 23.24 21.63
CA TYR A 118 -25.88 22.52 20.97
C TYR A 118 -24.54 23.04 21.49
N LYS A 119 -23.78 22.18 22.17
CA LYS A 119 -22.43 22.50 22.66
C LYS A 119 -21.48 22.93 21.54
N ASN A 120 -21.62 22.33 20.36
CA ASN A 120 -20.90 22.72 19.14
C ASN A 120 -21.89 22.79 17.98
N VAL A 121 -21.79 23.85 17.17
CA VAL A 121 -22.73 24.16 16.08
C VAL A 121 -22.07 23.95 14.72
N TYR A 122 -20.83 24.42 14.54
CA TYR A 122 -20.09 24.40 13.27
C TYR A 122 -20.91 24.90 12.06
N PRO A 123 -21.24 26.20 11.99
CA PRO A 123 -22.17 26.75 11.01
C PRO A 123 -21.55 26.91 9.60
N SER A 124 -21.06 25.81 8.99
CA SER A 124 -20.38 25.78 7.69
C SER A 124 -21.15 26.52 6.59
N LEU A 125 -22.47 26.38 6.55
CA LEU A 125 -23.32 26.99 5.53
C LEU A 125 -23.26 28.53 5.55
N SER A 126 -23.27 29.14 6.74
CA SER A 126 -23.18 30.62 6.85
C SER A 126 -21.79 31.12 6.49
N LYS A 127 -20.74 30.37 6.87
CA LYS A 127 -19.35 30.67 6.54
C LYS A 127 -19.10 30.61 5.02
N MET A 128 -19.66 29.61 4.36
CA MET A 128 -19.51 29.35 2.92
C MET A 128 -19.82 30.57 2.04
N ARG A 129 -20.84 31.36 2.42
CA ARG A 129 -21.28 32.55 1.66
C ARG A 129 -20.21 33.62 1.50
N SER A 130 -19.23 33.66 2.40
CA SER A 130 -18.14 34.64 2.38
C SER A 130 -16.88 34.16 1.66
N ILE A 131 -16.79 32.87 1.31
CA ILE A 131 -15.61 32.28 0.68
C ILE A 131 -15.64 32.59 -0.83
N LYS A 132 -14.63 33.31 -1.30
CA LYS A 132 -14.49 33.71 -2.71
C LYS A 132 -13.35 33.01 -3.46
N VAL A 133 -12.46 32.32 -2.75
CA VAL A 133 -11.36 31.56 -3.37
C VAL A 133 -11.88 30.33 -4.11
N PRO A 134 -11.13 29.78 -5.10
CA PRO A 134 -11.51 28.54 -5.75
C PRO A 134 -11.74 27.42 -4.74
N ILE A 135 -12.79 26.61 -4.96
CA ILE A 135 -13.16 25.54 -4.02
C ILE A 135 -13.59 24.26 -4.74
N LEU A 136 -13.16 23.12 -4.21
CA LEU A 136 -13.57 21.78 -4.65
C LEU A 136 -14.33 21.07 -3.53
N PHE A 137 -15.50 20.54 -3.90
CA PHE A 137 -16.38 19.75 -3.06
C PHE A 137 -16.29 18.29 -3.49
N LEU A 138 -15.87 17.41 -2.58
CA LEU A 138 -15.78 15.96 -2.79
C LEU A 138 -16.89 15.30 -1.97
N SER A 139 -17.86 14.68 -2.63
CA SER A 139 -19.07 14.14 -1.99
C SER A 139 -19.21 12.64 -2.24
N GLY A 140 -19.21 11.84 -1.18
CA GLY A 140 -19.58 10.43 -1.22
C GLY A 140 -21.08 10.27 -1.39
N GLY A 141 -21.50 9.56 -2.44
CA GLY A 141 -22.91 9.32 -2.76
C GLY A 141 -23.60 8.38 -1.79
N GLN A 142 -22.85 7.46 -1.16
CA GLN A 142 -23.30 6.53 -0.12
C GLN A 142 -22.72 6.89 1.26
N ASP A 143 -22.51 8.19 1.53
CA ASP A 143 -22.05 8.63 2.86
C ASP A 143 -23.12 8.30 3.92
N GLU A 144 -22.77 7.37 4.80
CA GLU A 144 -23.59 6.78 5.84
C GLU A 144 -23.71 7.68 7.09
N LEU A 145 -22.86 8.71 7.22
CA LEU A 145 -22.82 9.60 8.38
C LEU A 145 -23.31 11.02 8.06
N VAL A 146 -22.84 11.58 6.95
CA VAL A 146 -23.19 12.94 6.50
C VAL A 146 -24.01 12.84 5.21
N PRO A 147 -25.31 13.17 5.23
CA PRO A 147 -26.14 13.12 4.04
C PRO A 147 -25.53 13.93 2.89
N SER A 148 -25.32 13.31 1.73
CA SER A 148 -24.64 13.90 0.57
C SER A 148 -25.27 15.21 0.07
N GLN A 149 -26.57 15.39 0.30
CA GLN A 149 -27.29 16.63 -0.02
C GLN A 149 -26.78 17.85 0.75
N MET A 150 -26.06 17.64 1.86
CA MET A 150 -25.40 18.74 2.59
C MET A 150 -24.22 19.32 1.80
N MET A 151 -23.44 18.46 1.14
CA MET A 151 -22.36 18.89 0.25
C MET A 151 -22.90 19.63 -0.97
N GLU A 152 -24.01 19.16 -1.54
CA GLU A 152 -24.71 19.84 -2.63
C GLU A 152 -25.16 21.25 -2.22
N LYS A 153 -25.82 21.36 -1.06
CA LYS A 153 -26.28 22.65 -0.51
C LYS A 153 -25.12 23.61 -0.22
N LEU A 154 -23.99 23.10 0.29
CA LEU A 154 -22.77 23.90 0.48
C LEU A 154 -22.21 24.39 -0.87
N HIS A 155 -22.20 23.55 -1.89
CA HIS A 155 -21.77 23.93 -3.24
C HIS A 155 -22.71 25.00 -3.84
N GLU A 156 -24.02 24.85 -3.73
CA GLU A 156 -25.02 25.80 -4.24
C GLU A 156 -24.84 27.20 -3.64
N GLU A 157 -24.72 27.28 -2.31
CA GLU A 157 -24.58 28.54 -1.56
C GLU A 157 -23.21 29.20 -1.72
N CYS A 158 -22.20 28.47 -2.19
CA CYS A 158 -20.87 29.00 -2.43
C CYS A 158 -20.88 30.10 -3.51
N LYS A 159 -20.35 31.27 -3.17
CA LYS A 159 -20.25 32.45 -4.05
C LYS A 159 -18.92 32.55 -4.81
N SER A 160 -18.04 31.56 -4.67
CA SER A 160 -16.82 31.48 -5.47
C SER A 160 -17.14 31.38 -6.96
N SER A 161 -16.44 32.15 -7.79
CA SER A 161 -16.57 32.08 -9.25
C SER A 161 -15.98 30.80 -9.84
N LYS A 162 -15.23 30.03 -9.03
CA LYS A 162 -14.59 28.76 -9.41
C LYS A 162 -14.87 27.71 -8.33
N LYS A 163 -16.08 27.14 -8.39
CA LYS A 163 -16.50 26.02 -7.57
C LYS A 163 -16.70 24.77 -8.43
N GLN A 164 -16.34 23.61 -7.89
CA GLN A 164 -16.55 22.31 -8.51
C GLN A 164 -17.12 21.32 -7.50
N LEU A 165 -18.11 20.54 -7.90
CA LEU A 165 -18.64 19.41 -7.14
C LEU A 165 -18.27 18.11 -7.86
N ALA A 166 -17.53 17.24 -7.18
CA ALA A 166 -17.27 15.88 -7.61
C ALA A 166 -18.05 14.93 -6.70
N VAL A 167 -19.05 14.27 -7.27
CA VAL A 167 -19.84 13.24 -6.59
C VAL A 167 -19.26 11.87 -6.95
N PHE A 168 -19.06 11.04 -5.95
CA PHE A 168 -18.59 9.67 -6.07
C PHE A 168 -19.74 8.73 -5.71
N PRO A 169 -20.48 8.17 -6.68
CA PRO A 169 -21.73 7.46 -6.43
C PRO A 169 -21.63 6.36 -5.36
N ASP A 170 -20.52 5.64 -5.32
CA ASP A 170 -20.26 4.54 -4.38
C ASP A 170 -19.37 4.95 -3.18
N GLY A 171 -19.02 6.23 -3.07
CA GLY A 171 -18.17 6.74 -2.00
C GLY A 171 -18.90 6.79 -0.66
N GLN A 172 -18.31 6.21 0.39
CA GLN A 172 -18.81 6.26 1.77
C GLN A 172 -18.03 7.28 2.60
N HIS A 173 -18.42 7.54 3.85
CA HIS A 173 -17.89 8.66 4.66
C HIS A 173 -16.37 8.66 4.76
N ASN A 174 -15.79 7.49 5.08
CA ASN A 174 -14.35 7.33 5.31
C ASN A 174 -13.59 6.74 4.12
N THR A 175 -14.30 6.30 3.07
CA THR A 175 -13.74 5.57 1.92
C THR A 175 -13.95 6.30 0.59
N THR A 176 -14.54 7.50 0.56
CA THR A 176 -14.71 8.31 -0.67
C THR A 176 -13.39 8.54 -1.42
N TRP A 177 -12.26 8.64 -0.70
CA TRP A 177 -10.92 8.75 -1.30
C TRP A 177 -10.45 7.49 -2.06
N LEU A 178 -11.13 6.35 -1.88
CA LEU A 178 -10.90 5.11 -2.63
C LEU A 178 -11.68 5.05 -3.94
N SER A 179 -12.66 5.94 -4.14
CA SER A 179 -13.48 5.95 -5.34
C SER A 179 -12.66 6.21 -6.60
N HIS A 180 -13.08 5.59 -7.71
CA HIS A 180 -12.48 5.82 -9.02
C HIS A 180 -12.46 7.32 -9.34
N ASP A 181 -11.38 7.80 -9.94
CA ASP A 181 -11.12 9.21 -10.26
C ASP A 181 -10.93 10.19 -9.09
N TYR A 182 -10.95 9.79 -7.82
CA TYR A 182 -10.80 10.73 -6.69
C TYR A 182 -9.59 11.68 -6.83
N THR A 183 -8.39 11.12 -7.00
CA THR A 183 -7.16 11.92 -7.19
C THR A 183 -7.14 12.64 -8.53
N SER A 184 -7.78 12.06 -9.55
CA SER A 184 -7.89 12.65 -10.89
C SER A 184 -8.72 13.94 -10.84
N ARG A 185 -9.82 13.96 -10.08
CA ARG A 185 -10.65 15.14 -9.84
C ARG A 185 -9.88 16.23 -9.12
N ILE A 186 -9.16 15.89 -8.06
CA ILE A 186 -8.34 16.85 -7.32
C ILE A 186 -7.22 17.40 -8.21
N ARG A 187 -6.49 16.54 -8.92
CA ARG A 187 -5.40 16.94 -9.83
C ARG A 187 -5.91 17.83 -10.97
N LYS A 188 -7.08 17.51 -11.54
CA LYS A 188 -7.71 18.33 -12.58
C LYS A 188 -8.07 19.71 -12.03
N PHE A 189 -8.72 19.77 -10.87
CA PHE A 189 -9.03 21.02 -10.20
C PHE A 189 -7.77 21.85 -9.95
N LEU A 190 -6.72 21.26 -9.37
CA LEU A 190 -5.42 21.92 -9.11
C LEU A 190 -4.77 22.43 -10.39
N ALA A 191 -4.74 21.63 -11.45
CA ALA A 191 -4.16 22.03 -12.74
C ALA A 191 -4.92 23.23 -13.35
N GLU A 192 -6.26 23.22 -13.30
CA GLU A 192 -7.09 24.30 -13.84
C GLU A 192 -6.84 25.62 -13.10
N ILE A 193 -6.79 25.61 -11.78
CA ILE A 193 -6.52 26.82 -10.98
C ILE A 193 -5.07 27.30 -11.11
N MET A 194 -4.11 26.40 -11.36
CA MET A 194 -2.71 26.75 -11.67
C MET A 194 -2.58 27.42 -13.03
N LEU A 195 -3.21 26.87 -14.06
CA LEU A 195 -3.23 27.46 -15.40
C LEU A 195 -3.93 28.82 -15.45
N MET A 196 -4.99 29.02 -14.66
CA MET A 196 -5.68 30.31 -14.59
C MET A 196 -4.79 31.40 -13.99
N ARG A 197 -4.12 31.13 -12.87
CA ARG A 197 -3.23 32.11 -12.25
C ARG A 197 -1.96 32.33 -13.07
N SER A 198 -1.43 31.32 -13.78
CA SER A 198 -0.31 31.53 -14.70
C SER A 198 -0.69 32.41 -15.89
N LYS A 199 -1.91 32.26 -16.44
CA LYS A 199 -2.42 33.17 -17.49
C LYS A 199 -2.63 34.59 -16.97
N LEU A 200 -3.08 34.76 -15.72
CA LEU A 200 -3.15 36.08 -15.09
C LEU A 200 -1.77 36.71 -14.88
N ILE A 201 -0.75 35.92 -14.52
CA ILE A 201 0.63 36.40 -14.38
C ILE A 201 1.24 36.75 -15.74
N ILE A 202 1.04 35.91 -16.76
CA ILE A 202 1.51 36.19 -18.13
C ILE A 202 0.82 37.44 -18.68
N MET A 203 -0.50 37.59 -18.49
CA MET A 203 -1.20 38.82 -18.85
C MET A 203 -0.66 40.03 -18.08
N SER A 204 -0.35 39.91 -16.79
CA SER A 204 0.23 41.03 -16.04
C SER A 204 1.65 41.36 -16.51
N ASP A 205 2.47 40.37 -16.86
CA ASP A 205 3.85 40.58 -17.32
C ASP A 205 3.90 41.10 -18.77
N GLU A 206 2.95 40.70 -19.62
CA GLU A 206 2.75 41.27 -20.95
C GLU A 206 2.21 42.69 -20.85
N ILE A 207 1.28 42.99 -19.93
CA ILE A 207 0.81 44.35 -19.66
C ILE A 207 1.94 45.20 -19.08
N ILE A 208 2.76 44.67 -18.16
CA ILE A 208 3.93 45.37 -17.62
C ILE A 208 4.97 45.59 -18.72
N SER A 209 5.25 44.61 -19.57
CA SER A 209 6.15 44.76 -20.72
C SER A 209 5.61 45.74 -21.75
N PHE A 210 4.31 45.76 -21.99
CA PHE A 210 3.65 46.70 -22.89
C PHE A 210 3.64 48.12 -22.32
N VAL A 211 3.41 48.28 -21.02
CA VAL A 211 3.52 49.56 -20.32
C VAL A 211 4.97 50.03 -20.26
N LEU A 212 5.95 49.16 -20.01
CA LEU A 212 7.38 49.49 -20.11
C LEU A 212 7.77 49.85 -21.53
N TYR A 213 7.25 49.14 -22.54
CA TYR A 213 7.51 49.41 -23.95
C TYR A 213 6.94 50.78 -24.36
N ILE A 214 5.74 51.13 -23.90
CA ILE A 214 5.17 52.47 -24.07
C ILE A 214 5.97 53.52 -23.30
N PHE A 215 6.44 53.23 -22.08
CA PHE A 215 7.31 54.14 -21.32
C PHE A 215 8.66 54.36 -22.01
N ILE A 216 9.25 53.32 -22.61
CA ILE A 216 10.51 53.38 -23.37
C ILE A 216 10.31 54.14 -24.68
N LEU A 217 9.20 53.92 -25.40
CA LEU A 217 8.84 54.70 -26.59
C LEU A 217 8.59 56.18 -26.25
N LEU A 218 7.94 56.48 -25.13
CA LEU A 218 7.71 57.84 -24.67
C LEU A 218 9.01 58.54 -24.21
N PHE A 219 9.98 57.80 -23.65
CA PHE A 219 11.31 58.32 -23.31
C PHE A 219 12.25 58.43 -24.53
N GLN A 220 12.10 57.58 -25.54
CA GLN A 220 12.88 57.67 -26.79
C GLN A 220 12.47 58.84 -27.68
N ILE A 221 11.29 59.43 -27.47
CA ILE A 221 10.86 60.64 -28.20
C ILE A 221 11.56 61.90 -27.68
N HIS A 222 12.28 61.86 -26.55
CA HIS A 222 12.88 63.06 -25.92
C HIS A 222 14.37 62.98 -25.56
N SER A 223 15.17 62.11 -26.19
CA SER A 223 16.62 62.14 -25.96
C SER A 223 17.43 62.00 -27.25
N THR A 224 17.84 63.16 -27.78
CA THR A 224 18.86 63.28 -28.83
C THR A 224 20.24 63.10 -28.20
N SER A 225 20.74 61.87 -28.07
CA SER A 225 22.18 61.55 -27.92
C SER A 225 22.45 60.05 -28.14
N PRO A 226 23.54 59.67 -28.85
CA PRO A 226 23.86 58.28 -29.14
C PRO A 226 24.60 57.63 -27.97
N ILE A 227 24.09 56.51 -27.45
CA ILE A 227 24.80 55.67 -26.48
C ILE A 227 25.29 54.40 -27.20
N ILE A 228 26.61 54.23 -27.21
CA ILE A 228 27.34 53.06 -27.69
C ILE A 228 27.29 51.98 -26.60
N LEU A 229 26.90 50.75 -26.95
CA LEU A 229 27.17 49.53 -26.17
C LEU A 229 27.42 48.34 -27.12
N TYR A 230 28.47 47.58 -26.78
CA TYR A 230 29.25 46.65 -27.60
C TYR A 230 28.55 45.31 -27.98
N PRO A 231 29.12 44.55 -28.95
CA PRO A 231 28.50 43.38 -29.58
C PRO A 231 28.81 42.08 -28.82
N SER A 232 27.77 41.33 -28.44
CA SER A 232 27.92 39.95 -27.93
C SER A 232 26.76 39.03 -28.33
N ILE A 233 25.93 39.43 -29.32
CA ILE A 233 24.77 38.64 -29.78
C ILE A 233 24.96 38.07 -31.20
N GLU A 234 26.07 38.38 -31.89
CA GLU A 234 26.32 37.82 -33.24
C GLU A 234 27.01 36.45 -33.25
N ARG A 235 27.44 35.88 -32.10
CA ARG A 235 28.09 34.55 -32.08
C ARG A 235 27.16 33.35 -31.92
N ILE A 236 25.84 33.54 -31.80
CA ILE A 236 24.89 32.44 -31.59
C ILE A 236 24.15 32.05 -32.87
N ILE A 237 24.21 32.87 -33.93
CA ILE A 237 23.46 32.62 -35.17
C ILE A 237 24.32 31.91 -36.25
N ASP A 238 25.65 31.93 -36.14
CA ASP A 238 26.56 31.30 -37.12
C ASP A 238 27.04 29.86 -36.77
N GLN A 239 26.51 29.22 -35.72
CA GLN A 239 26.88 27.83 -35.36
C GLN A 239 25.79 26.76 -35.61
N LEU A 240 24.69 27.10 -36.29
CA LEU A 240 23.58 26.16 -36.56
C LEU A 240 23.37 25.80 -38.04
N SER A 241 24.39 25.96 -38.87
CA SER A 241 24.33 25.61 -40.28
C SER A 241 25.68 25.10 -40.79
N TYR A 242 25.98 23.80 -40.63
CA TYR A 242 26.67 22.98 -41.64
C TYR A 242 26.80 21.50 -41.24
N ASN A 243 26.80 20.64 -42.27
CA ASN A 243 27.15 19.21 -42.33
C ASN A 243 26.10 18.13 -41.98
N SER A 244 25.17 17.97 -42.92
CA SER A 244 24.66 16.68 -43.37
C SER A 244 25.66 15.97 -44.29
N THR A 245 26.22 14.84 -43.87
CA THR A 245 26.75 13.78 -44.76
C THR A 245 26.49 12.41 -44.13
N LEU A 246 25.56 11.65 -44.73
CA LEU A 246 25.41 10.20 -44.53
C LEU A 246 26.27 9.47 -45.56
N PRO A 247 26.91 8.34 -45.22
CA PRO A 247 27.20 7.29 -46.17
C PRO A 247 26.17 6.16 -46.06
N SER A 248 25.66 5.80 -47.24
CA SER A 248 24.95 4.56 -47.57
C SER A 248 25.67 3.30 -47.06
N CYS A 249 24.92 2.37 -46.45
CA CYS A 249 25.35 0.98 -46.32
C CYS A 249 24.26 0.03 -46.83
N THR A 250 24.69 -0.78 -47.78
CA THR A 250 23.99 -1.70 -48.64
C THR A 250 23.49 -2.93 -47.88
N LEU A 251 22.33 -3.46 -48.27
CA LEU A 251 21.89 -4.80 -47.89
C LEU A 251 22.97 -5.84 -48.27
N LEU A 252 23.48 -6.57 -47.27
CA LEU A 252 24.21 -7.80 -47.46
C LEU A 252 23.37 -8.95 -46.87
N THR A 253 22.99 -9.84 -47.77
CA THR A 253 22.37 -11.14 -47.54
C THR A 253 23.28 -12.04 -46.69
N CYS A 254 22.73 -12.69 -45.65
CA CYS A 254 23.38 -13.83 -45.01
C CYS A 254 22.74 -15.13 -45.50
N GLU A 255 23.50 -15.86 -46.30
CA GLU A 255 23.29 -17.28 -46.57
C GLU A 255 23.70 -18.12 -45.34
N LYS A 256 23.05 -19.28 -45.24
CA LYS A 256 23.30 -20.34 -44.26
C LYS A 256 24.74 -20.83 -44.31
N THR A 257 25.35 -21.03 -43.15
CA THR A 257 26.19 -22.20 -42.88
C THR A 257 26.18 -22.52 -41.39
N GLU A 258 25.78 -23.75 -41.07
CA GLU A 258 25.96 -24.38 -39.76
C GLU A 258 27.45 -24.69 -39.56
N THR A 259 28.00 -24.32 -38.40
CA THR A 259 28.78 -25.18 -37.46
C THR A 259 29.69 -24.34 -36.56
N GLN A 260 29.71 -24.71 -35.27
CA GLN A 260 30.70 -24.34 -34.24
C GLN A 260 30.87 -22.86 -33.86
N ALA A 261 30.13 -22.43 -32.82
CA ALA A 261 30.57 -21.33 -31.95
C ALA A 261 30.13 -21.58 -30.50
N ASN A 262 30.99 -22.28 -29.76
CA ASN A 262 30.91 -22.42 -28.31
C ASN A 262 31.68 -21.27 -27.64
N PHE A 263 31.12 -20.73 -26.56
CA PHE A 263 31.75 -19.97 -25.47
C PHE A 263 32.24 -18.51 -25.65
N SER A 264 32.20 -17.87 -26.82
CA SER A 264 32.65 -16.47 -26.97
C SER A 264 31.53 -15.43 -27.21
N THR A 265 30.30 -15.86 -27.45
CA THR A 265 29.16 -14.97 -27.80
C THR A 265 28.46 -14.34 -26.59
N VAL A 266 28.56 -14.93 -25.40
CA VAL A 266 27.93 -14.40 -24.17
C VAL A 266 28.62 -13.12 -23.69
N HIS A 267 29.96 -13.08 -23.74
CA HIS A 267 30.72 -11.91 -23.31
C HIS A 267 30.58 -10.69 -24.23
N MET A 268 30.43 -10.89 -25.55
CA MET A 268 30.18 -9.79 -26.48
C MET A 268 28.75 -9.25 -26.36
N ALA A 269 27.76 -10.09 -26.05
CA ALA A 269 26.38 -9.64 -25.82
C ALA A 269 26.30 -8.75 -24.57
N ASP A 270 27.01 -9.10 -23.48
CA ASP A 270 27.04 -8.31 -22.24
C ASP A 270 27.66 -6.92 -22.44
N GLU A 271 28.75 -6.82 -23.21
CA GLU A 271 29.42 -5.55 -23.49
C GLU A 271 28.60 -4.67 -24.46
N TYR A 272 27.91 -5.29 -25.42
CA TYR A 272 27.04 -4.59 -26.39
C TYR A 272 25.72 -4.13 -25.73
N LEU A 273 25.18 -4.88 -24.77
CA LEU A 273 23.98 -4.52 -24.00
C LEU A 273 24.26 -3.39 -22.99
N LEU A 274 25.43 -3.37 -22.35
CA LEU A 274 25.88 -2.24 -21.56
C LEU A 274 26.04 -0.99 -22.42
N LYS A 275 26.61 -1.10 -23.63
CA LYS A 275 26.71 0.00 -24.61
C LYS A 275 25.35 0.49 -25.11
N LEU A 276 24.34 -0.38 -25.26
CA LEU A 276 22.96 0.01 -25.61
C LEU A 276 22.21 0.69 -24.45
N SER A 277 22.51 0.34 -23.20
CA SER A 277 21.99 1.08 -22.04
C SER A 277 22.59 2.49 -21.95
N SER A 278 23.89 2.66 -22.28
CA SER A 278 24.56 3.96 -22.26
C SER A 278 24.22 4.83 -23.48
N TYR A 279 24.02 4.24 -24.65
CA TYR A 279 23.61 4.97 -25.86
C TYR A 279 22.21 5.60 -25.73
N ASN A 280 21.32 4.96 -24.95
CA ASN A 280 20.02 5.53 -24.64
C ASN A 280 20.06 6.74 -23.69
N ASP A 281 21.16 7.01 -22.99
CA ASP A 281 21.26 8.18 -22.10
C ASP A 281 21.71 9.46 -22.79
N ILE A 282 22.37 9.36 -23.95
CA ILE A 282 22.98 10.53 -24.63
C ILE A 282 21.98 11.29 -25.53
N HIS A 283 20.82 10.70 -25.88
CA HIS A 283 19.86 11.29 -26.84
C HIS A 283 18.41 11.44 -26.34
N ARG A 284 18.14 11.50 -25.03
CA ARG A 284 16.77 11.58 -24.49
C ARG A 284 16.15 13.00 -24.53
N ARG A 285 15.12 13.16 -25.37
CA ARG A 285 14.20 14.33 -25.38
C ARG A 285 13.52 14.54 -24.01
N LYS A 286 13.35 15.80 -23.62
CA LYS A 286 13.02 16.27 -22.26
C LYS A 286 11.61 15.94 -21.71
N ASP A 287 10.65 15.47 -22.51
CA ASP A 287 9.21 15.52 -22.11
C ASP A 287 8.37 14.23 -22.28
N SER A 288 8.94 13.03 -22.04
CA SER A 288 8.15 11.77 -22.01
C SER A 288 8.38 11.00 -20.70
N PRO A 289 7.34 10.34 -20.11
CA PRO A 289 7.55 9.45 -18.97
C PRO A 289 8.59 8.40 -19.36
N ARG A 290 9.78 8.51 -18.74
CA ARG A 290 10.97 7.76 -19.14
C ARG A 290 10.68 6.26 -18.98
N SER A 291 10.48 5.56 -20.10
CA SER A 291 10.37 4.10 -20.11
C SER A 291 11.75 3.50 -19.84
N THR A 292 11.76 2.40 -19.09
CA THR A 292 12.98 1.64 -18.75
C THR A 292 12.76 0.19 -19.14
N PHE A 293 13.82 -0.55 -19.42
CA PHE A 293 13.75 -1.95 -19.88
C PHE A 293 14.55 -2.87 -18.96
N LEU A 294 14.05 -4.09 -18.80
CA LEU A 294 14.70 -5.18 -18.10
C LEU A 294 14.65 -6.42 -19.01
N ILE A 295 15.81 -7.02 -19.25
CA ILE A 295 15.91 -8.31 -19.94
C ILE A 295 16.23 -9.32 -18.85
N ALA A 296 15.35 -10.28 -18.63
CA ALA A 296 15.49 -11.35 -17.65
C ALA A 296 15.38 -12.71 -18.34
N SER A 297 15.73 -13.80 -17.64
CA SER A 297 15.64 -15.18 -18.13
C SER A 297 14.22 -15.61 -18.54
N THR A 298 13.20 -14.83 -18.14
CA THR A 298 11.78 -15.07 -18.46
C THR A 298 11.23 -14.17 -19.56
N GLY A 299 11.97 -13.15 -20.01
CA GLY A 299 11.59 -12.31 -21.15
C GLY A 299 12.08 -10.86 -21.06
N ILE A 300 11.54 -10.03 -21.94
CA ILE A 300 11.88 -8.61 -22.05
C ILE A 300 10.72 -7.77 -21.50
N TYR A 301 11.01 -6.91 -20.54
CA TYR A 301 10.01 -6.15 -19.79
C TYR A 301 10.23 -4.65 -19.93
N ARG A 302 9.17 -3.92 -20.31
CA ARG A 302 9.14 -2.45 -20.31
C ARG A 302 8.53 -1.96 -19.00
N GLY A 303 9.36 -1.42 -18.12
CA GLY A 303 8.98 -0.78 -16.87
C GLY A 303 8.74 0.72 -17.01
N LYS A 304 8.56 1.38 -15.87
CA LYS A 304 8.40 2.84 -15.77
C LYS A 304 9.44 3.43 -14.82
N ARG A 305 10.03 4.56 -15.21
CA ARG A 305 10.90 5.34 -14.33
C ARG A 305 10.09 6.45 -13.66
N ILE A 306 10.18 6.53 -12.34
CA ILE A 306 9.49 7.52 -11.52
C ILE A 306 10.53 8.39 -10.82
N LYS A 307 10.32 9.71 -10.86
CA LYS A 307 11.12 10.65 -10.09
C LYS A 307 10.70 10.58 -8.62
N TYR A 308 11.67 10.39 -7.75
CA TYR A 308 11.53 10.39 -6.31
C TYR A 308 12.22 11.63 -5.71
N ARG A 309 12.27 11.75 -4.38
CA ARG A 309 12.89 12.91 -3.69
C ARG A 309 14.37 13.08 -4.06
N ASN A 310 14.88 14.31 -3.96
CA ASN A 310 16.31 14.65 -4.17
C ASN A 310 16.86 14.29 -5.56
N ASP A 311 16.06 14.47 -6.62
CA ASP A 311 16.42 14.11 -8.01
C ASP A 311 16.81 12.63 -8.21
N ARG A 312 16.47 11.74 -7.26
CA ARG A 312 16.62 10.29 -7.42
C ARG A 312 15.50 9.75 -8.30
N TYR A 313 15.81 8.70 -9.04
CA TYR A 313 14.85 7.98 -9.86
C TYR A 313 14.73 6.54 -9.39
N ILE A 314 13.51 6.00 -9.44
CA ILE A 314 13.23 4.58 -9.24
C ILE A 314 12.70 4.01 -10.54
N ASP A 315 13.31 2.92 -11.00
CA ASP A 315 12.79 2.07 -12.04
C ASP A 315 11.87 1.02 -11.41
N GLN A 316 10.61 0.99 -11.85
CA GLN A 316 9.62 0.01 -11.44
C GLN A 316 9.33 -0.97 -12.57
N PHE A 317 9.43 -2.25 -12.27
CA PHE A 317 8.97 -3.35 -13.11
C PHE A 317 7.94 -4.16 -12.34
N LEU A 318 6.67 -3.98 -12.67
CA LEU A 318 5.53 -4.54 -11.92
C LEU A 318 4.90 -5.71 -12.70
N GLY A 319 4.51 -6.76 -12.01
CA GLY A 319 3.82 -7.91 -12.61
C GLY A 319 4.71 -8.80 -13.50
N ILE A 320 5.96 -9.04 -13.11
CA ILE A 320 6.85 -9.99 -13.79
C ILE A 320 6.52 -11.40 -13.33
N TYR A 321 6.07 -12.28 -14.23
CA TYR A 321 5.84 -13.68 -13.91
C TYR A 321 7.16 -14.46 -13.80
N TYR A 322 7.39 -15.09 -12.65
CA TYR A 322 8.57 -15.93 -12.39
C TYR A 322 8.30 -17.42 -12.64
N ALA A 323 7.03 -17.82 -12.67
CA ALA A 323 6.59 -19.20 -12.92
C ALA A 323 5.64 -19.29 -14.13
N GLU A 324 5.54 -20.48 -14.73
CA GLU A 324 4.38 -20.87 -15.53
C GLU A 324 3.13 -20.93 -14.65
N ILE A 325 1.94 -20.88 -15.27
CA ILE A 325 0.68 -21.06 -14.55
C ILE A 325 0.67 -22.48 -14.00
N PRO A 326 0.75 -22.69 -12.68
CA PRO A 326 0.82 -24.03 -12.12
C PRO A 326 -0.57 -24.68 -12.17
N GLY A 327 -0.60 -26.02 -12.27
CA GLY A 327 -1.78 -26.76 -11.85
C GLY A 327 -2.08 -26.51 -10.36
N SER A 328 -3.35 -26.66 -9.99
CA SER A 328 -3.83 -26.31 -8.64
C SER A 328 -3.14 -27.08 -7.50
N LEU A 329 -2.49 -28.22 -7.77
CA LEU A 329 -1.70 -29.01 -6.82
C LEU A 329 -0.39 -29.50 -7.44
N GLU A 330 0.30 -28.60 -8.13
CA GLU A 330 1.58 -28.90 -8.76
C GLU A 330 2.67 -27.95 -8.23
N LYS A 331 3.91 -28.45 -8.14
CA LYS A 331 5.07 -27.58 -7.89
C LYS A 331 5.14 -26.54 -9.01
N PRO A 332 5.48 -25.27 -8.69
CA PRO A 332 5.62 -24.25 -9.71
C PRO A 332 6.81 -24.60 -10.61
N ILE A 333 6.67 -24.32 -11.89
CA ILE A 333 7.74 -24.52 -12.88
C ILE A 333 8.20 -23.15 -13.35
N LYS A 334 9.51 -22.99 -13.50
CA LYS A 334 10.12 -21.76 -14.00
C LYS A 334 9.48 -21.28 -15.31
N LYS A 335 9.18 -19.99 -15.39
CA LYS A 335 8.62 -19.38 -16.59
C LYS A 335 9.60 -19.49 -17.77
N ARG A 336 9.11 -19.90 -18.94
CA ARG A 336 9.91 -19.94 -20.18
C ARG A 336 10.16 -18.53 -20.71
N PHE A 337 11.33 -18.33 -21.33
CA PHE A 337 11.68 -17.07 -21.96
C PHE A 337 10.65 -16.67 -23.02
N ASN A 338 10.18 -15.42 -22.94
CA ASN A 338 9.30 -14.85 -23.94
C ASN A 338 10.01 -13.76 -24.75
N TYR A 339 10.05 -13.95 -26.08
CA TYR A 339 10.72 -13.04 -27.02
C TYR A 339 9.98 -11.71 -27.25
N SER A 340 8.71 -11.61 -26.87
CA SER A 340 7.94 -10.37 -26.99
C SER A 340 8.21 -9.41 -25.81
N ILE A 341 8.23 -8.11 -26.10
CA ILE A 341 8.35 -7.07 -25.07
C ILE A 341 7.03 -6.98 -24.31
N LYS A 342 7.03 -7.37 -23.04
CA LYS A 342 5.86 -7.26 -22.15
C LYS A 342 5.86 -5.95 -21.38
N SER A 343 4.68 -5.37 -21.18
CA SER A 343 4.51 -4.21 -20.30
C SER A 343 4.59 -4.65 -18.84
N ALA A 344 5.53 -4.11 -18.08
CA ALA A 344 5.70 -4.32 -16.63
C ALA A 344 5.44 -3.02 -15.87
N THR A 345 4.32 -2.35 -16.17
CA THR A 345 3.97 -1.03 -15.62
C THR A 345 2.81 -1.07 -14.61
N ARG A 346 2.17 -2.23 -14.48
CA ARG A 346 1.01 -2.52 -13.62
C ARG A 346 1.25 -3.80 -12.84
N TYR A 347 0.68 -3.87 -11.63
CA TYR A 347 0.76 -5.07 -10.81
C TYR A 347 0.10 -6.28 -11.47
N GLY A 348 0.61 -7.48 -11.17
CA GLY A 348 -0.08 -8.73 -11.47
C GLY A 348 -1.32 -8.93 -10.60
N PRO A 349 -2.18 -9.88 -10.95
CA PRO A 349 -3.39 -10.21 -10.17
C PRO A 349 -3.02 -10.83 -8.82
N TYR A 350 -3.91 -10.69 -7.83
CA TYR A 350 -3.79 -11.44 -6.58
C TYR A 350 -4.04 -12.93 -6.81
N CYS A 351 -3.41 -13.78 -6.01
CA CYS A 351 -3.76 -15.20 -5.96
C CYS A 351 -5.16 -15.38 -5.37
N MET A 352 -5.83 -16.48 -5.75
CA MET A 352 -7.13 -16.86 -5.20
C MET A 352 -7.10 -16.89 -3.67
N GLN A 353 -8.04 -16.19 -3.04
CA GLN A 353 -8.12 -16.03 -1.58
C GLN A 353 -9.57 -15.73 -1.14
N SER A 354 -9.86 -15.88 0.16
CA SER A 354 -11.22 -15.71 0.71
C SER A 354 -11.67 -14.23 0.71
N LEU A 355 -12.85 -13.97 0.14
CA LEU A 355 -13.48 -12.64 0.14
C LEU A 355 -13.95 -12.26 1.56
N PHE A 356 -14.46 -13.19 2.36
CA PHE A 356 -14.97 -12.92 3.71
C PHE A 356 -13.88 -12.43 4.67
N MET A 357 -12.72 -13.09 4.67
CA MET A 357 -11.55 -12.68 5.45
C MET A 357 -10.96 -11.37 4.95
N THR A 358 -11.01 -11.19 3.63
CA THR A 358 -10.62 -9.93 3.00
C THR A 358 -11.50 -8.79 3.52
N GLU A 359 -12.82 -8.90 3.45
CA GLU A 359 -13.78 -7.84 3.84
C GLU A 359 -13.71 -7.45 5.33
N ASN A 360 -13.47 -8.41 6.22
CA ASN A 360 -13.52 -8.19 7.67
C ASN A 360 -12.18 -7.84 8.34
N LEU A 361 -11.04 -8.07 7.66
CA LEU A 361 -9.73 -7.63 8.14
C LEU A 361 -9.37 -6.29 7.49
N SER A 362 -8.53 -5.48 8.14
CA SER A 362 -8.08 -4.15 7.62
C SER A 362 -7.37 -4.20 6.24
N TYR A 363 -7.26 -5.37 5.62
CA TYR A 363 -6.85 -5.60 4.24
C TYR A 363 -7.99 -5.44 3.20
N GLY A 364 -9.26 -5.42 3.62
CA GLY A 364 -10.43 -5.51 2.71
C GLY A 364 -10.60 -4.40 1.71
N SER A 365 -10.20 -3.18 2.06
CA SER A 365 -10.21 -2.04 1.13
C SER A 365 -9.11 -2.11 0.06
N PHE A 366 -8.09 -2.97 0.22
CA PHE A 366 -6.94 -3.06 -0.69
C PHE A 366 -7.01 -4.20 -1.70
N VAL A 367 -7.78 -5.24 -1.40
CA VAL A 367 -7.84 -6.47 -2.21
C VAL A 367 -8.99 -6.42 -3.23
N MET A 368 -10.08 -5.71 -2.91
CA MET A 368 -11.32 -5.63 -3.72
C MET A 368 -11.20 -4.89 -5.08
N GLN A 369 -10.01 -4.36 -5.42
CA GLN A 369 -9.78 -3.65 -6.70
C GLN A 369 -9.01 -4.47 -7.75
N ASN A 370 -8.54 -5.68 -7.43
CA ASN A 370 -7.73 -6.49 -8.35
C ASN A 370 -8.44 -7.81 -8.69
N ASN A 371 -8.34 -8.23 -9.95
CA ASN A 371 -8.79 -9.56 -10.38
C ASN A 371 -8.03 -10.65 -9.61
N PHE A 372 -8.74 -11.51 -8.89
CA PHE A 372 -8.17 -12.78 -8.42
C PHE A 372 -7.95 -13.71 -9.61
N ASN A 373 -6.79 -14.36 -9.67
CA ASN A 373 -6.46 -15.26 -10.76
C ASN A 373 -5.56 -16.41 -10.28
N ASN A 374 -5.63 -17.55 -10.95
CA ASN A 374 -4.68 -18.65 -10.78
C ASN A 374 -3.32 -18.32 -11.44
N ASP A 375 -3.31 -17.46 -12.47
CA ASP A 375 -2.10 -16.87 -13.04
C ASP A 375 -1.63 -15.69 -12.19
N CYS A 376 -1.16 -15.96 -10.96
CA CYS A 376 -0.81 -14.93 -9.98
C CYS A 376 0.67 -14.88 -9.59
N LEU A 377 1.48 -15.88 -9.97
CA LEU A 377 2.89 -16.05 -9.58
C LEU A 377 3.80 -15.00 -10.23
N SER A 378 3.72 -13.79 -9.69
CA SER A 378 4.38 -12.60 -10.19
C SER A 378 5.13 -11.86 -9.09
N LEU A 379 6.13 -11.08 -9.51
CA LEU A 379 6.93 -10.23 -8.65
C LEU A 379 7.01 -8.80 -9.19
N ASN A 380 7.35 -7.88 -8.30
CA ASN A 380 7.50 -6.46 -8.57
C ASN A 380 8.89 -6.01 -8.13
N ILE A 381 9.65 -5.38 -9.02
CA ILE A 381 11.02 -4.91 -8.77
C ILE A 381 11.01 -3.39 -8.67
N TYR A 382 11.54 -2.88 -7.56
CA TYR A 382 11.79 -1.48 -7.30
C TYR A 382 13.29 -1.27 -7.24
N ARG A 383 13.83 -0.69 -8.31
CA ARG A 383 15.27 -0.53 -8.52
C ARG A 383 15.65 0.96 -8.43
N PRO A 384 16.56 1.37 -7.54
CA PRO A 384 17.10 2.72 -7.55
C PRO A 384 17.98 2.94 -8.77
N ASP A 385 18.20 4.20 -9.15
CA ASP A 385 18.95 4.55 -10.35
C ASP A 385 20.34 3.87 -10.36
N LEU A 386 20.65 3.18 -11.45
CA LEU A 386 21.92 2.49 -11.63
C LEU A 386 22.90 3.47 -12.26
N ARG A 387 23.97 3.85 -11.54
CA ARG A 387 25.03 4.67 -12.14
C ARG A 387 26.15 3.79 -12.69
N TYR A 388 26.74 4.21 -13.80
CA TYR A 388 27.87 3.51 -14.40
C TYR A 388 29.03 3.40 -13.41
N GLY A 389 29.56 2.18 -13.24
CA GLY A 389 30.65 1.89 -12.29
C GLY A 389 30.22 1.72 -10.82
N GLU A 390 28.93 1.82 -10.50
CA GLU A 390 28.47 1.50 -9.13
C GLU A 390 28.55 0.00 -8.83
N LYS A 391 28.78 -0.31 -7.55
CA LYS A 391 28.71 -1.68 -7.04
C LYS A 391 27.29 -2.22 -7.15
N ARG A 392 27.17 -3.52 -7.40
CA ARG A 392 25.88 -4.22 -7.37
C ARG A 392 25.21 -4.04 -6.00
N LYS A 393 23.91 -3.77 -6.01
CA LYS A 393 23.13 -3.42 -4.82
C LYS A 393 22.61 -4.68 -4.13
N ALA A 394 22.40 -4.59 -2.82
CA ALA A 394 21.71 -5.67 -2.10
C ALA A 394 20.26 -5.79 -2.58
N ILE A 395 19.69 -6.99 -2.49
CA ILE A 395 18.32 -7.28 -2.88
C ILE A 395 17.54 -7.74 -1.66
N MET A 396 16.40 -7.11 -1.39
CA MET A 396 15.45 -7.55 -0.39
C MET A 396 14.22 -8.15 -1.08
N LEU A 397 13.98 -9.44 -0.90
CA LEU A 397 12.72 -10.09 -1.29
C LEU A 397 11.76 -10.08 -0.11
N PHE A 398 10.62 -9.44 -0.28
CA PHE A 398 9.59 -9.30 0.75
C PHE A 398 8.43 -10.29 0.55
N SER A 399 8.20 -11.13 1.56
CA SER A 399 7.04 -12.04 1.67
C SER A 399 5.95 -11.42 2.54
N HIS A 400 4.77 -11.25 1.97
CA HIS A 400 3.64 -10.62 2.68
C HIS A 400 3.01 -11.55 3.73
N GLY A 401 2.40 -10.93 4.75
CA GLY A 401 1.56 -11.63 5.73
C GLY A 401 0.13 -11.87 5.24
N GLY A 402 -0.76 -12.22 6.17
CA GLY A 402 -2.17 -12.54 5.89
C GLY A 402 -2.53 -13.99 6.18
N SER A 403 -1.92 -14.56 7.24
CA SER A 403 -2.17 -15.94 7.70
C SER A 403 -2.00 -17.02 6.62
N ASN A 404 -1.20 -16.77 5.59
CA ASN A 404 -1.09 -17.63 4.40
C ASN A 404 -2.43 -17.86 3.67
N GLN A 405 -3.46 -17.08 3.97
CA GLN A 405 -4.82 -17.21 3.43
C GLN A 405 -5.21 -16.03 2.53
N ILE A 406 -4.69 -14.83 2.82
CA ILE A 406 -4.95 -13.59 2.09
C ILE A 406 -3.66 -12.79 1.86
N GLY A 407 -3.71 -11.78 0.99
CA GLY A 407 -2.64 -10.82 0.75
C GLY A 407 -2.12 -10.78 -0.69
N GLY A 408 -1.01 -10.07 -0.86
CA GLY A 408 -0.25 -10.00 -2.11
C GLY A 408 0.84 -8.94 -2.11
N GLY A 409 1.82 -9.09 -2.99
CA GLY A 409 2.99 -8.23 -3.09
C GLY A 409 2.68 -6.78 -3.48
N SER A 410 1.56 -6.52 -4.17
CA SER A 410 1.15 -5.15 -4.55
C SER A 410 0.70 -4.28 -3.38
N LEU A 411 0.46 -4.88 -2.21
CA LEU A 411 0.14 -4.15 -0.98
C LEU A 411 1.32 -3.33 -0.46
N PHE A 412 2.54 -3.69 -0.87
CA PHE A 412 3.79 -3.13 -0.37
C PHE A 412 4.56 -2.45 -1.51
N ASP A 413 4.56 -1.12 -1.54
CA ASP A 413 5.37 -0.35 -2.50
C ASP A 413 6.80 -0.17 -1.99
N GLY A 414 7.74 -0.89 -2.62
CA GLY A 414 9.16 -0.88 -2.26
C GLY A 414 9.93 0.40 -2.65
N SER A 415 9.31 1.37 -3.33
CA SER A 415 10.02 2.54 -3.89
C SER A 415 10.76 3.38 -2.85
N ILE A 416 10.16 3.57 -1.67
CA ILE A 416 10.77 4.40 -0.61
C ILE A 416 12.03 3.73 -0.10
N LEU A 417 11.90 2.45 0.27
CA LEU A 417 13.00 1.67 0.82
C LEU A 417 14.11 1.49 -0.21
N ALA A 418 13.75 1.26 -1.48
CA ALA A 418 14.71 1.20 -2.57
C ALA A 418 15.49 2.52 -2.75
N SER A 419 14.79 3.66 -2.66
CA SER A 419 15.40 4.99 -2.83
C SER A 419 16.27 5.40 -1.66
N GLU A 420 15.78 5.25 -0.42
CA GLU A 420 16.46 5.73 0.79
C GLU A 420 17.55 4.76 1.25
N GLY A 421 17.28 3.45 1.17
CA GLY A 421 18.23 2.40 1.54
C GLY A 421 19.28 2.10 0.47
N ASP A 422 19.12 2.62 -0.75
CA ASP A 422 19.95 2.30 -1.92
C ASP A 422 20.08 0.79 -2.17
N ILE A 423 18.97 0.08 -2.04
CA ILE A 423 18.84 -1.36 -2.28
C ILE A 423 17.78 -1.64 -3.33
N ILE A 424 17.81 -2.82 -3.94
CA ILE A 424 16.70 -3.30 -4.77
C ILE A 424 15.67 -3.95 -3.85
N VAL A 425 14.41 -3.56 -3.98
CA VAL A 425 13.30 -4.19 -3.25
C VAL A 425 12.46 -4.98 -4.24
N VAL A 426 12.15 -6.23 -3.88
CA VAL A 426 11.30 -7.11 -4.65
C VAL A 426 10.12 -7.54 -3.77
N THR A 427 8.89 -7.40 -4.27
CA THR A 427 7.69 -7.97 -3.62
C THR A 427 7.11 -9.05 -4.51
N MET A 428 6.52 -10.10 -3.93
CA MET A 428 6.01 -11.24 -4.68
C MET A 428 4.60 -11.64 -4.28
N ASN A 429 3.92 -12.33 -5.19
CA ASN A 429 2.75 -13.14 -4.90
C ASN A 429 3.17 -14.62 -4.87
N PHE A 430 2.50 -15.40 -4.02
CA PHE A 430 2.63 -16.86 -3.92
C PHE A 430 1.24 -17.45 -3.65
N ARG A 431 1.00 -18.73 -3.97
CA ARG A 431 -0.31 -19.36 -3.73
C ARG A 431 -0.65 -19.36 -2.24
N LEU A 432 -1.91 -19.10 -1.94
CA LEU A 432 -2.47 -18.96 -0.59
C LEU A 432 -3.51 -20.05 -0.35
N ASN A 433 -3.90 -20.21 0.91
CA ASN A 433 -4.97 -21.12 1.33
C ASN A 433 -4.70 -22.55 0.82
N TYR A 434 -5.71 -23.36 0.54
CA TYR A 434 -5.54 -24.72 0.03
C TYR A 434 -4.81 -24.77 -1.33
N HIS A 435 -4.81 -23.70 -2.12
CA HIS A 435 -4.01 -23.66 -3.35
C HIS A 435 -2.51 -23.66 -3.06
N GLY A 436 -2.11 -23.14 -1.90
CA GLY A 436 -0.72 -23.09 -1.45
C GLY A 436 -0.35 -24.18 -0.43
N PHE A 437 -1.29 -24.64 0.38
CA PHE A 437 -0.96 -25.35 1.63
C PHE A 437 -1.93 -26.49 1.99
N LEU A 438 -2.74 -26.97 1.05
CA LEU A 438 -3.50 -28.21 1.29
C LEU A 438 -2.55 -29.41 1.37
N SER A 439 -2.70 -30.23 2.40
CA SER A 439 -1.87 -31.41 2.62
C SER A 439 -2.66 -32.50 3.34
N SER A 440 -2.30 -33.76 3.10
CA SER A 440 -2.70 -34.90 3.93
C SER A 440 -1.68 -35.24 5.03
N GLY A 441 -0.44 -34.77 4.91
CA GLY A 441 0.67 -35.12 5.81
C GLY A 441 1.13 -36.59 5.76
N ASP A 442 0.62 -37.42 4.84
CA ASP A 442 1.01 -38.84 4.73
C ASP A 442 1.98 -39.09 3.57
N ASP A 443 3.24 -39.32 3.92
CA ASP A 443 4.33 -39.66 2.99
C ASP A 443 4.17 -41.02 2.29
N ARG A 444 3.35 -41.93 2.82
CA ARG A 444 3.15 -43.28 2.25
C ARG A 444 2.33 -43.24 0.97
N ILE A 445 1.64 -42.14 0.71
CA ILE A 445 0.81 -41.96 -0.47
C ILE A 445 1.62 -41.42 -1.66
N LYS A 446 2.94 -41.15 -1.48
CA LYS A 446 3.89 -40.66 -2.52
C LYS A 446 4.00 -41.53 -3.78
N GLY A 447 3.38 -42.72 -3.81
CA GLY A 447 3.43 -43.67 -4.93
C GLY A 447 2.33 -43.55 -6.00
N ILE A 448 1.27 -42.76 -5.80
CA ILE A 448 0.14 -42.69 -6.74
C ILE A 448 -0.03 -41.24 -7.24
N ASN A 449 0.64 -40.93 -8.36
CA ASN A 449 0.46 -39.73 -9.19
C ASN A 449 0.45 -38.37 -8.46
N SER A 450 1.61 -37.75 -8.16
CA SER A 450 1.83 -36.32 -7.82
C SER A 450 0.84 -35.56 -6.91
N LEU A 451 -0.15 -36.22 -6.32
CA LEU A 451 -1.36 -35.62 -5.73
C LEU A 451 -1.16 -35.27 -4.25
N LEU A 452 0.04 -35.50 -3.70
CA LEU A 452 0.33 -35.33 -2.26
C LEU A 452 1.59 -34.52 -1.99
N LEU A 453 2.03 -33.72 -2.96
CA LEU A 453 3.01 -32.67 -2.72
C LEU A 453 2.33 -31.57 -1.88
N SER A 454 3.04 -31.06 -0.89
CA SER A 454 2.55 -30.03 0.03
C SER A 454 3.38 -28.76 -0.11
N ASN A 455 3.05 -27.73 0.68
CA ASN A 455 3.86 -26.51 0.77
C ASN A 455 4.03 -25.76 -0.56
N PHE A 456 3.09 -25.86 -1.50
CA PHE A 456 3.15 -25.18 -2.79
C PHE A 456 3.39 -23.66 -2.68
N GLY A 457 2.82 -23.01 -1.67
CA GLY A 457 3.08 -21.60 -1.39
C GLY A 457 4.52 -21.32 -0.95
N LEU A 458 5.21 -22.27 -0.29
CA LEU A 458 6.65 -22.17 -0.01
C LEU A 458 7.49 -22.47 -1.26
N TRP A 459 7.09 -23.46 -2.06
CA TRP A 459 7.73 -23.74 -3.35
C TRP A 459 7.66 -22.55 -4.30
N ASP A 460 6.55 -21.82 -4.33
CA ASP A 460 6.39 -20.60 -5.12
C ASP A 460 7.40 -19.52 -4.68
N GLN A 461 7.54 -19.33 -3.37
CA GLN A 461 8.49 -18.36 -2.81
C GLN A 461 9.95 -18.78 -3.07
N LEU A 462 10.26 -20.07 -2.96
CA LEU A 462 11.59 -20.60 -3.30
C LEU A 462 11.91 -20.37 -4.79
N LEU A 463 10.96 -20.64 -5.70
CA LEU A 463 11.17 -20.37 -7.13
C LEU A 463 11.36 -18.87 -7.42
N ALA A 464 10.71 -17.99 -6.66
CA ALA A 464 10.97 -16.55 -6.73
C ALA A 464 12.40 -16.20 -6.26
N VAL A 465 12.91 -16.87 -5.23
CA VAL A 465 14.31 -16.75 -4.78
C VAL A 465 15.27 -17.20 -5.89
N GLU A 466 15.05 -18.38 -6.48
CA GLU A 466 15.85 -18.89 -7.59
C GLU A 466 15.84 -17.92 -8.77
N TRP A 467 14.66 -17.40 -9.14
CA TRP A 467 14.54 -16.42 -10.21
C TRP A 467 15.35 -15.16 -9.92
N ILE A 468 15.29 -14.63 -8.69
CA ILE A 468 16.08 -13.45 -8.30
C ILE A 468 17.57 -13.76 -8.33
N HIS A 469 17.99 -14.91 -7.80
CA HIS A 469 19.39 -15.30 -7.77
C HIS A 469 19.98 -15.39 -9.18
N GLU A 470 19.24 -15.96 -10.14
CA GLU A 470 19.66 -16.01 -11.54
C GLU A 470 19.66 -14.64 -12.23
N ASN A 471 18.68 -13.78 -11.93
CA ASN A 471 18.47 -12.52 -12.66
C ASN A 471 19.08 -11.29 -12.01
N ALA A 472 19.57 -11.39 -10.77
CA ALA A 472 20.05 -10.29 -9.93
C ALA A 472 20.93 -9.29 -10.70
N HIS A 473 21.94 -9.82 -11.38
CA HIS A 473 22.93 -9.03 -12.11
C HIS A 473 22.31 -8.22 -13.27
N LEU A 474 21.22 -8.70 -13.89
CA LEU A 474 20.55 -8.07 -15.02
C LEU A 474 19.76 -6.80 -14.62
N PHE A 475 19.44 -6.67 -13.34
CA PHE A 475 18.82 -5.47 -12.78
C PHE A 475 19.70 -4.76 -11.74
N GLY A 476 21.01 -5.00 -11.77
CA GLY A 476 22.00 -4.27 -10.96
C GLY A 476 22.11 -4.74 -9.50
N GLY A 477 21.55 -5.89 -9.18
CA GLY A 477 21.63 -6.52 -7.87
C GLY A 477 22.76 -7.54 -7.76
N ASP A 478 23.15 -7.85 -6.53
CA ASP A 478 24.17 -8.84 -6.20
C ASP A 478 23.50 -10.15 -5.74
N PRO A 479 23.67 -11.27 -6.47
CA PRO A 479 23.06 -12.55 -6.10
C PRO A 479 23.57 -13.10 -4.76
N HIS A 480 24.73 -12.65 -4.27
CA HIS A 480 25.27 -13.04 -2.97
C HIS A 480 24.82 -12.14 -1.81
N ARG A 481 24.00 -11.12 -2.10
CA ARG A 481 23.47 -10.18 -1.11
C ARG A 481 21.94 -10.11 -1.17
N ILE A 482 21.32 -11.28 -1.23
CA ILE A 482 19.87 -11.43 -1.12
C ILE A 482 19.49 -11.57 0.36
N VAL A 483 18.51 -10.77 0.78
CA VAL A 483 17.89 -10.80 2.10
C VAL A 483 16.43 -11.19 1.91
N LEU A 484 15.98 -12.22 2.64
CA LEU A 484 14.55 -12.50 2.75
C LEU A 484 13.96 -11.68 3.89
N ALA A 485 12.85 -10.99 3.65
CA ALA A 485 12.15 -10.23 4.67
C ALA A 485 10.68 -10.59 4.66
N GLY A 486 10.03 -10.64 5.82
CA GLY A 486 8.62 -10.94 5.90
C GLY A 486 7.94 -10.38 7.14
N HIS A 487 6.62 -10.28 7.08
CA HIS A 487 5.77 -9.85 8.19
C HIS A 487 4.68 -10.88 8.50
N SER A 488 4.42 -11.17 9.78
CA SER A 488 3.39 -12.13 10.22
C SER A 488 3.61 -13.51 9.58
N ALA A 489 2.62 -14.11 8.91
CA ALA A 489 2.78 -15.37 8.18
C ALA A 489 3.92 -15.34 7.14
N GLY A 490 4.16 -14.20 6.49
CA GLY A 490 5.30 -14.02 5.60
C GLY A 490 6.63 -14.08 6.33
N ALA A 491 6.69 -13.63 7.58
CA ALA A 491 7.87 -13.75 8.45
C ALA A 491 8.14 -15.24 8.80
N GLY A 492 7.09 -15.99 9.13
CA GLY A 492 7.16 -17.45 9.27
C GLY A 492 7.70 -18.13 8.01
N ASN A 493 7.13 -17.81 6.85
CA ASN A 493 7.56 -18.38 5.56
C ASN A 493 9.04 -18.10 5.26
N VAL A 494 9.53 -16.87 5.42
CA VAL A 494 10.95 -16.56 5.15
C VAL A 494 11.92 -17.18 6.14
N MET A 495 11.44 -17.57 7.33
CA MET A 495 12.20 -18.43 8.24
C MET A 495 12.18 -19.91 7.82
N LEU A 496 11.22 -20.37 7.01
CA LEU A 496 11.14 -21.76 6.53
C LEU A 496 11.82 -21.98 5.16
N ILE A 497 11.97 -20.95 4.33
CA ILE A 497 12.58 -21.10 3.00
C ILE A 497 14.04 -21.59 3.06
N PRO A 498 14.92 -21.01 3.91
CA PRO A 498 16.31 -21.46 3.99
C PRO A 498 16.49 -22.87 4.57
N ALA A 499 15.46 -23.40 5.25
CA ALA A 499 15.41 -24.76 5.77
C ALA A 499 15.28 -25.81 4.67
N SER A 500 14.79 -25.41 3.50
CA SER A 500 14.70 -26.31 2.37
C SER A 500 16.10 -26.66 1.84
N PRO A 501 16.41 -27.94 1.60
CA PRO A 501 17.69 -28.34 1.00
C PRO A 501 17.91 -27.71 -0.38
N TYR A 502 16.83 -27.32 -1.05
CA TYR A 502 16.84 -26.66 -2.35
C TYR A 502 17.25 -25.17 -2.27
N CYS A 503 17.28 -24.56 -1.07
CA CYS A 503 17.68 -23.16 -0.89
C CYS A 503 19.18 -22.96 -0.55
N HIS A 504 19.94 -24.06 -0.44
CA HIS A 504 21.28 -24.05 0.13
C HIS A 504 22.22 -23.05 -0.58
N GLY A 505 22.81 -22.13 0.19
CA GLY A 505 23.80 -21.17 -0.30
C GLY A 505 23.24 -19.94 -1.03
N MET A 506 21.94 -19.88 -1.33
CA MET A 506 21.33 -18.73 -2.04
C MET A 506 21.00 -17.56 -1.11
N ILE A 507 20.68 -17.84 0.16
CA ILE A 507 20.26 -16.84 1.15
C ILE A 507 21.28 -16.78 2.29
N LYS A 508 21.60 -15.56 2.72
CA LYS A 508 22.52 -15.30 3.84
C LYS A 508 21.90 -14.49 4.97
N ARG A 509 20.72 -13.88 4.76
CA ARG A 509 20.08 -13.04 5.77
C ARG A 509 18.57 -13.15 5.73
N VAL A 510 17.96 -13.13 6.92
CA VAL A 510 16.52 -13.15 7.11
C VAL A 510 16.11 -12.02 8.05
N ILE A 511 15.06 -11.29 7.67
CA ILE A 511 14.39 -10.28 8.49
C ILE A 511 12.98 -10.78 8.81
N SER A 512 12.70 -11.02 10.09
CA SER A 512 11.44 -11.58 10.59
C SER A 512 10.70 -10.55 11.43
N GLN A 513 9.58 -10.04 10.92
CA GLN A 513 8.78 -9.02 11.60
C GLN A 513 7.49 -9.62 12.15
N SER A 514 7.35 -9.69 13.47
CA SER A 514 6.11 -10.12 14.14
C SER A 514 5.63 -11.52 13.71
N GLY A 515 6.57 -12.45 13.53
CA GLY A 515 6.28 -13.84 13.16
C GLY A 515 7.55 -14.66 13.11
N THR A 516 7.44 -15.97 13.32
CA THR A 516 8.57 -16.91 13.28
C THR A 516 8.12 -18.28 12.81
N GLY A 517 9.05 -19.10 12.28
CA GLY A 517 8.76 -20.50 11.96
C GLY A 517 8.37 -21.36 13.16
N LEU A 518 8.68 -20.90 14.39
CA LEU A 518 8.34 -21.54 15.67
C LEU A 518 6.95 -21.15 16.19
N ALA A 519 6.27 -20.21 15.54
CA ALA A 519 4.95 -19.81 16.00
C ALA A 519 3.96 -20.98 15.83
N PRO A 520 3.03 -21.22 16.79
CA PRO A 520 2.08 -22.33 16.73
C PRO A 520 1.21 -22.37 15.47
N TRP A 521 1.06 -21.25 14.77
CA TRP A 521 0.30 -21.10 13.52
C TRP A 521 1.17 -21.13 12.25
N SER A 522 2.49 -21.36 12.36
CA SER A 522 3.40 -21.39 11.20
C SER A 522 3.54 -22.75 10.56
N ILE A 523 3.33 -23.82 11.32
CA ILE A 523 3.35 -25.21 10.85
C ILE A 523 2.08 -25.90 11.35
N ASN A 524 1.40 -26.63 10.47
CA ASN A 524 0.29 -27.50 10.82
C ASN A 524 0.81 -28.92 11.11
N HIS A 525 0.60 -29.38 12.35
CA HIS A 525 1.00 -30.72 12.79
C HIS A 525 -0.09 -31.79 12.57
N HIS A 526 -1.32 -31.39 12.25
CA HIS A 526 -2.46 -32.28 12.05
C HIS A 526 -3.25 -31.95 10.76
N PRO A 527 -2.60 -31.99 9.58
CA PRO A 527 -3.20 -31.56 8.31
C PRO A 527 -4.47 -32.33 7.90
N MET A 528 -4.64 -33.57 8.38
CA MET A 528 -5.84 -34.37 8.14
C MET A 528 -7.13 -33.75 8.71
N LYS A 529 -7.07 -32.93 9.77
CA LYS A 529 -8.26 -32.26 10.31
C LYS A 529 -8.89 -31.31 9.28
N LEU A 530 -8.07 -30.62 8.50
CA LEU A 530 -8.54 -29.79 7.39
C LEU A 530 -9.21 -30.65 6.31
N ILE A 531 -8.59 -31.78 5.94
CA ILE A 531 -9.16 -32.71 4.95
C ILE A 531 -10.51 -33.27 5.40
N GLU A 532 -10.63 -33.66 6.68
CA GLU A 532 -11.88 -34.16 7.26
C GLU A 532 -12.99 -33.11 7.22
N ARG A 533 -12.69 -31.86 7.61
CA ARG A 533 -13.66 -30.75 7.56
C ARG A 533 -14.12 -30.50 6.13
N LEU A 534 -13.18 -30.37 5.18
CA LEU A 534 -13.51 -30.17 3.76
C LEU A 534 -14.29 -31.36 3.17
N SER A 535 -13.97 -32.58 3.60
CA SER A 535 -14.69 -33.78 3.19
C SER A 535 -16.14 -33.75 3.66
N GLN A 536 -16.42 -33.21 4.84
CA GLN A 536 -17.78 -33.06 5.34
C GLN A 536 -18.52 -31.94 4.59
N GLU A 537 -17.88 -30.81 4.39
CA GLU A 537 -18.44 -29.62 3.73
C GLU A 537 -18.80 -29.89 2.26
N PHE A 538 -17.94 -30.59 1.53
CA PHE A 538 -18.17 -30.97 0.13
C PHE A 538 -18.81 -32.35 -0.06
N ASN A 539 -19.20 -33.02 1.04
CA ASN A 539 -19.78 -34.36 1.02
C ASN A 539 -18.90 -35.40 0.26
N CYS A 540 -17.58 -35.30 0.41
CA CYS A 540 -16.58 -36.16 -0.22
C CYS A 540 -16.28 -37.44 0.59
N ARG A 541 -17.29 -38.06 1.20
CA ARG A 541 -17.13 -39.30 2.00
C ARG A 541 -16.84 -40.50 1.08
N GLN A 542 -15.57 -40.70 0.71
CA GLN A 542 -15.12 -41.82 -0.12
C GLN A 542 -14.45 -42.92 0.71
N LEU A 543 -14.24 -44.10 0.11
CA LEU A 543 -13.71 -45.29 0.79
C LEU A 543 -12.19 -45.25 1.00
N ASN A 544 -11.46 -44.42 0.25
CA ASN A 544 -10.01 -44.23 0.41
C ASN A 544 -9.61 -42.75 0.31
N GLU A 545 -8.46 -42.40 0.91
CA GLU A 545 -7.99 -41.02 1.07
C GLU A 545 -7.70 -40.32 -0.26
N THR A 546 -7.22 -41.05 -1.27
CA THR A 546 -6.93 -40.50 -2.60
C THR A 546 -8.21 -40.03 -3.30
N GLU A 547 -9.28 -40.83 -3.24
CA GLU A 547 -10.58 -40.45 -3.80
C GLU A 547 -11.21 -39.29 -3.04
N THR A 548 -11.11 -39.28 -1.71
CA THR A 548 -11.55 -38.15 -0.86
C THR A 548 -10.85 -36.87 -1.29
N PHE A 549 -9.53 -36.90 -1.43
CA PHE A 549 -8.74 -35.75 -1.82
C PHE A 549 -9.04 -35.28 -3.25
N GLN A 550 -9.17 -36.20 -4.21
CA GLN A 550 -9.57 -35.86 -5.58
C GLN A 550 -10.99 -35.28 -5.66
N CYS A 551 -11.90 -35.74 -4.80
CA CYS A 551 -13.23 -35.16 -4.68
C CYS A 551 -13.16 -33.72 -4.15
N ILE A 552 -12.45 -33.50 -3.03
CA ILE A 552 -12.24 -32.16 -2.45
C ILE A 552 -11.61 -31.24 -3.51
N HIS A 553 -10.60 -31.72 -4.21
CA HIS A 553 -9.90 -30.94 -5.23
C HIS A 553 -10.83 -30.48 -6.36
N ARG A 554 -11.68 -31.38 -6.88
CA ARG A 554 -12.67 -31.04 -7.90
C ARG A 554 -13.71 -30.05 -7.37
N SER A 555 -14.24 -30.30 -6.17
CA SER A 555 -15.22 -29.41 -5.54
C SER A 555 -14.68 -27.98 -5.36
N LEU A 556 -13.42 -27.83 -4.97
CA LEU A 556 -12.75 -26.53 -4.84
C LEU A 556 -12.54 -25.81 -6.18
N GLN A 557 -12.43 -26.54 -7.28
CA GLN A 557 -12.33 -25.95 -8.62
C GLN A 557 -13.70 -25.54 -9.18
N ASP A 558 -14.71 -26.40 -8.99
CA ASP A 558 -16.03 -26.24 -9.58
C ASP A 558 -16.88 -25.18 -8.85
N ASN A 559 -16.71 -25.04 -7.53
CA ASN A 559 -17.55 -24.17 -6.71
C ASN A 559 -16.78 -23.00 -6.09
N LYS A 560 -16.41 -22.04 -6.94
CA LYS A 560 -15.72 -20.81 -6.51
C LYS A 560 -16.50 -20.01 -5.47
N ALA A 561 -17.83 -20.09 -5.43
CA ALA A 561 -18.65 -19.37 -4.46
C ALA A 561 -18.51 -19.94 -3.04
N ASP A 562 -18.50 -21.27 -2.91
CA ASP A 562 -18.29 -21.94 -1.62
C ASP A 562 -16.83 -21.80 -1.16
N PHE A 563 -15.87 -21.74 -2.10
CA PHE A 563 -14.50 -21.33 -1.76
C PHE A 563 -14.44 -19.98 -1.03
N TYR A 564 -15.12 -18.96 -1.57
CA TYR A 564 -15.11 -17.63 -0.97
C TYR A 564 -15.80 -17.58 0.40
N ARG A 565 -16.67 -18.55 0.70
CA ARG A 565 -17.45 -18.67 1.94
C ARG A 565 -16.82 -19.57 2.99
N LEU A 566 -15.81 -20.36 2.63
CA LEU A 566 -15.15 -21.27 3.56
C LEU A 566 -14.58 -20.46 4.73
N HIS A 567 -15.20 -20.59 5.90
CA HIS A 567 -14.84 -19.83 7.09
C HIS A 567 -13.57 -20.42 7.67
N LEU A 568 -12.43 -19.93 7.19
CA LEU A 568 -11.14 -20.21 7.80
C LEU A 568 -10.95 -19.26 8.96
N SER A 569 -10.96 -19.84 10.16
CA SER A 569 -10.74 -19.11 11.40
C SER A 569 -9.31 -18.55 11.43
N LEU A 570 -9.11 -17.39 12.03
CA LEU A 570 -7.77 -16.91 12.42
C LEU A 570 -7.21 -17.66 13.64
N SER A 571 -7.85 -18.76 14.06
CA SER A 571 -7.39 -19.57 15.17
C SER A 571 -6.07 -20.28 14.87
N ILE A 572 -5.36 -20.57 15.95
CA ILE A 572 -4.17 -21.44 16.00
C ILE A 572 -4.55 -22.91 15.74
N ALA A 573 -5.80 -23.19 15.35
CA ALA A 573 -6.28 -24.55 15.19
C ALA A 573 -5.64 -25.23 13.96
N ASP A 574 -5.32 -26.51 14.12
CA ASP A 574 -4.69 -27.33 13.07
C ASP A 574 -5.61 -27.61 11.87
N ASP A 575 -6.82 -27.06 11.83
CA ASP A 575 -7.73 -27.14 10.70
C ASP A 575 -7.52 -26.01 9.68
N ASN A 576 -6.38 -25.30 9.77
CA ASN A 576 -5.99 -24.24 8.83
C ASN A 576 -4.91 -24.69 7.82
N PRO A 577 -4.94 -24.14 6.58
CA PRO A 577 -4.00 -24.47 5.52
C PRO A 577 -2.66 -23.74 5.75
N TYR A 578 -1.84 -24.26 6.66
CA TYR A 578 -0.47 -23.80 6.94
C TYR A 578 0.57 -24.77 6.38
N PRO A 579 1.84 -24.35 6.26
CA PRO A 579 2.94 -25.26 5.96
C PRO A 579 2.95 -26.53 6.82
N VAL A 580 3.43 -27.63 6.28
CA VAL A 580 3.57 -28.92 6.99
C VAL A 580 5.00 -29.44 6.86
N ILE A 581 5.40 -30.36 7.73
CA ILE A 581 6.61 -31.15 7.54
C ILE A 581 6.27 -32.25 6.52
N ASP A 582 6.80 -32.13 5.30
CA ASP A 582 6.45 -32.98 4.14
C ASP A 582 7.57 -33.94 3.70
N ASN A 583 8.70 -33.92 4.41
CA ASN A 583 9.88 -34.71 4.10
C ASN A 583 10.36 -34.52 2.64
N ASP A 584 10.18 -33.31 2.11
CA ASP A 584 10.61 -32.87 0.78
C ASP A 584 11.06 -31.39 0.84
N PHE A 585 10.13 -30.47 1.08
CA PHE A 585 10.49 -29.06 1.32
C PHE A 585 11.06 -28.88 2.73
N LEU A 586 10.39 -29.44 3.74
CA LEU A 586 10.83 -29.47 5.15
C LEU A 586 11.06 -30.93 5.58
N ASN A 587 12.31 -31.26 5.88
CA ASN A 587 12.72 -32.63 6.24
C ASN A 587 12.66 -32.95 7.73
N ASP A 588 12.46 -31.94 8.58
CA ASP A 588 12.47 -32.09 10.03
C ASP A 588 11.69 -30.93 10.66
N THR A 589 11.55 -30.94 11.98
CA THR A 589 10.99 -29.82 12.74
C THR A 589 11.88 -28.59 12.63
N ILE A 590 11.26 -27.41 12.69
CA ILE A 590 12.03 -26.16 12.57
C ILE A 590 13.03 -26.00 13.72
N GLU A 591 12.74 -26.53 14.91
CA GLU A 591 13.64 -26.58 16.06
C GLU A 591 14.94 -27.31 15.71
N ASN A 592 14.83 -28.48 15.08
CA ASN A 592 15.98 -29.27 14.64
C ASN A 592 16.71 -28.57 13.49
N ILE A 593 15.97 -28.02 12.53
CA ILE A 593 16.57 -27.36 11.37
C ILE A 593 17.33 -26.07 11.77
N LEU A 594 16.82 -25.29 12.71
CA LEU A 594 17.51 -24.11 13.24
C LEU A 594 18.84 -24.46 13.93
N GLN A 595 18.99 -25.69 14.42
CA GLN A 595 20.24 -26.20 15.01
C GLN A 595 21.18 -26.85 13.97
N SER A 596 20.72 -27.04 12.74
CA SER A 596 21.50 -27.66 11.66
C SER A 596 22.46 -26.68 10.97
N ASP A 597 23.40 -27.23 10.21
CA ASP A 597 24.34 -26.46 9.39
C ASP A 597 23.65 -25.55 8.35
N ALA A 598 22.37 -25.82 8.02
CA ALA A 598 21.60 -24.99 7.10
C ALA A 598 21.42 -23.55 7.61
N TYR A 599 21.41 -23.34 8.93
CA TYR A 599 21.20 -22.03 9.57
C TYR A 599 22.44 -21.42 10.19
N GLN A 600 23.53 -22.18 10.36
CA GLN A 600 24.77 -21.68 10.97
C GLN A 600 25.37 -20.44 10.30
N ASN A 601 25.06 -20.20 9.01
CA ASN A 601 25.61 -19.11 8.21
C ASN A 601 24.56 -18.10 7.72
N ILE A 602 23.44 -17.97 8.46
CA ILE A 602 22.38 -17.01 8.16
C ILE A 602 22.32 -15.94 9.24
N ASP A 603 22.44 -14.66 8.85
CA ASP A 603 22.23 -13.54 9.77
C ASP A 603 20.72 -13.31 9.99
N PHE A 604 20.29 -13.16 11.25
CA PHE A 604 18.90 -12.88 11.60
C PHE A 604 18.73 -11.47 12.17
N LEU A 605 17.68 -10.78 11.71
CA LEU A 605 17.09 -9.64 12.40
C LEU A 605 15.62 -9.98 12.66
N THR A 606 15.25 -10.14 13.93
CA THR A 606 13.89 -10.46 14.34
C THR A 606 13.34 -9.36 15.25
N GLY A 607 12.03 -9.14 15.24
CA GLY A 607 11.39 -8.15 16.09
C GLY A 607 9.89 -8.40 16.27
N VAL A 608 9.35 -7.86 17.35
CA VAL A 608 7.93 -7.91 17.72
C VAL A 608 7.46 -6.50 18.09
N THR A 609 6.14 -6.29 18.11
CA THR A 609 5.51 -5.08 18.61
C THR A 609 4.96 -5.29 20.03
N LEU A 610 4.75 -4.21 20.78
CA LEU A 610 4.32 -4.29 22.19
C LEU A 610 2.95 -4.97 22.39
N ASN A 611 2.04 -4.87 21.41
CA ASN A 611 0.64 -5.27 21.55
C ASN A 611 0.17 -6.18 20.39
N GLU A 612 0.95 -7.19 20.00
CA GLU A 612 0.65 -8.11 18.88
C GLU A 612 -0.78 -8.69 18.94
N GLY A 613 -1.20 -9.15 20.12
CA GLY A 613 -2.48 -9.84 20.31
C GLY A 613 -3.71 -8.95 20.17
N LEU A 614 -3.57 -7.61 20.28
CA LEU A 614 -4.71 -6.69 20.29
C LEU A 614 -5.51 -6.74 18.98
N TYR A 615 -4.80 -6.86 17.85
CA TYR A 615 -5.42 -6.95 16.53
C TYR A 615 -6.33 -8.17 16.39
N PHE A 616 -5.90 -9.32 16.94
CA PHE A 616 -6.65 -10.57 16.88
C PHE A 616 -7.74 -10.63 17.97
N ALA A 617 -7.49 -10.04 19.14
CA ALA A 617 -8.48 -9.96 20.20
C ALA A 617 -9.74 -9.21 19.74
N GLU A 618 -9.61 -8.10 19.01
CA GLU A 618 -10.76 -7.36 18.47
C GLU A 618 -11.59 -8.22 17.50
N TYR A 619 -10.93 -8.98 16.63
CA TYR A 619 -11.59 -9.91 15.69
C TYR A 619 -12.33 -11.03 16.43
N HIS A 620 -11.67 -11.70 17.38
CA HIS A 620 -12.26 -12.82 18.12
C HIS A 620 -13.37 -12.36 19.07
N ILE A 621 -13.22 -11.22 19.75
CA ILE A 621 -14.25 -10.64 20.63
C ILE A 621 -15.47 -10.21 19.80
N GLY A 622 -15.27 -9.57 18.65
CA GLY A 622 -16.36 -9.18 17.75
C GLY A 622 -17.19 -10.38 17.26
N HIS A 623 -16.53 -11.48 16.89
CA HIS A 623 -17.21 -12.72 16.50
C HIS A 623 -17.92 -13.39 17.67
N PHE A 624 -17.28 -13.48 18.84
CA PHE A 624 -17.89 -14.06 20.05
C PHE A 624 -19.14 -13.30 20.50
N TYR A 625 -19.14 -11.97 20.43
CA TYR A 625 -20.32 -11.15 20.72
C TYR A 625 -21.46 -11.36 19.72
N ASN A 626 -21.14 -11.55 18.44
CA ASN A 626 -22.13 -11.83 17.40
C ASN A 626 -22.73 -13.22 17.54
N ASP A 627 -21.93 -14.24 17.86
CA ASP A 627 -22.40 -15.59 18.12
C ASP A 627 -23.25 -15.68 19.39
N LEU A 628 -22.86 -14.96 20.45
CA LEU A 628 -23.68 -14.83 21.66
C LEU A 628 -25.01 -14.12 21.38
N ASN A 629 -25.03 -13.09 20.53
CA ASN A 629 -26.26 -12.41 20.15
C ASN A 629 -27.18 -13.30 19.28
N ASN A 630 -26.61 -14.12 18.41
CA ASN A 630 -27.35 -15.09 17.61
C ASN A 630 -27.89 -16.25 18.45
N GLN A 631 -27.11 -16.75 19.41
CA GLN A 631 -27.58 -17.78 20.37
C GLN A 631 -28.63 -17.23 21.34
N SER A 632 -28.50 -15.99 21.81
CA SER A 632 -29.49 -15.35 22.68
C SER A 632 -30.76 -14.89 21.94
N ALA A 633 -30.75 -14.82 20.61
CA ALA A 633 -31.98 -14.75 19.81
C ALA A 633 -32.74 -16.09 19.77
N SER A 634 -32.07 -17.22 19.99
CA SER A 634 -32.68 -18.57 20.02
C SER A 634 -33.17 -19.00 21.41
N ILE A 635 -32.63 -18.41 22.48
CA ILE A 635 -33.00 -18.74 23.87
C ILE A 635 -33.83 -17.58 24.43
N GLY A 636 -35.13 -17.85 24.61
CA GLY A 636 -36.14 -16.86 24.98
C GLY A 636 -35.81 -15.98 26.20
N LYS A 637 -36.32 -14.75 26.14
CA LYS A 637 -36.29 -13.70 27.16
C LYS A 637 -36.72 -14.21 28.55
N GLN A 638 -35.80 -14.63 29.43
CA GLN A 638 -36.08 -14.58 30.88
C GLN A 638 -34.89 -14.54 31.86
N THR A 639 -33.62 -14.49 31.43
CA THR A 639 -32.49 -14.59 32.39
C THR A 639 -31.33 -13.62 32.11
N GLN A 640 -31.61 -12.41 31.62
CA GLN A 640 -30.56 -11.51 31.11
C GLN A 640 -29.73 -10.71 32.14
N THR A 641 -30.03 -10.74 33.44
CA THR A 641 -29.41 -9.78 34.39
C THR A 641 -28.40 -10.37 35.37
N LYS A 642 -28.37 -11.69 35.62
CA LYS A 642 -27.42 -12.32 36.56
C LYS A 642 -26.21 -12.99 35.90
N GLN A 643 -26.30 -13.40 34.63
CA GLN A 643 -25.20 -14.12 33.95
C GLN A 643 -24.10 -13.19 33.38
N LYS A 644 -24.41 -11.93 33.07
CA LYS A 644 -23.44 -10.98 32.49
C LYS A 644 -22.26 -10.62 33.41
N ARG A 645 -22.35 -10.91 34.72
CA ARG A 645 -21.29 -10.58 35.69
C ARG A 645 -20.32 -11.74 35.95
N HIS A 646 -20.73 -13.00 35.76
CA HIS A 646 -19.81 -14.15 35.85
C HIS A 646 -19.03 -14.38 34.55
N ILE A 647 -19.67 -14.21 33.39
CA ILE A 647 -19.05 -14.47 32.08
C ILE A 647 -17.90 -13.50 31.76
N ARG A 648 -17.85 -12.33 32.41
CA ARG A 648 -16.76 -11.35 32.22
C ARG A 648 -15.42 -11.81 32.82
N ASN A 649 -15.45 -12.73 33.78
CA ASN A 649 -14.24 -13.30 34.39
C ASN A 649 -13.77 -14.55 33.63
N ASP A 650 -14.70 -15.38 33.13
CA ASP A 650 -14.36 -16.62 32.39
C ASP A 650 -13.68 -16.35 31.03
N ALA A 651 -13.96 -15.20 30.40
CA ALA A 651 -13.33 -14.81 29.13
C ALA A 651 -11.83 -14.47 29.28
N ALA A 652 -11.35 -14.16 30.49
CA ALA A 652 -9.93 -13.94 30.76
C ALA A 652 -9.16 -15.26 30.94
N GLU A 653 -9.82 -16.33 31.39
CA GLU A 653 -9.21 -17.65 31.60
C GLU A 653 -9.18 -18.52 30.32
N ALA A 654 -10.08 -18.29 29.36
CA ALA A 654 -10.21 -19.12 28.17
C ALA A 654 -9.14 -18.89 27.07
N ILE A 655 -8.19 -17.97 27.26
CA ILE A 655 -7.19 -17.59 26.23
C ILE A 655 -5.87 -18.37 26.37
N ILE A 656 -5.70 -19.17 27.42
CA ILE A 656 -4.48 -19.96 27.65
C ILE A 656 -4.87 -21.43 27.86
N PRO A 657 -4.39 -22.37 27.03
CA PRO A 657 -4.51 -23.80 27.32
C PRO A 657 -3.82 -24.09 28.67
N PRO A 658 -4.43 -24.88 29.56
CA PRO A 658 -3.87 -25.14 30.90
C PRO A 658 -2.45 -25.75 30.89
N ASP A 659 -1.99 -26.27 29.76
CA ASP A 659 -0.69 -26.94 29.62
C ASP A 659 0.52 -25.99 29.42
N ILE A 660 0.30 -24.67 29.36
CA ILE A 660 1.39 -23.66 29.17
C ILE A 660 1.79 -22.95 30.49
N ILE A 661 1.15 -23.28 31.62
CA ILE A 661 1.50 -22.70 32.94
C ILE A 661 2.49 -23.62 33.67
N LYS A 662 3.74 -23.75 33.19
CA LYS A 662 4.82 -24.40 33.97
C LYS A 662 6.21 -23.78 33.85
N THR A 663 6.35 -22.57 33.32
CA THR A 663 7.68 -21.94 33.15
C THR A 663 7.79 -20.54 33.74
N GLN A 664 7.03 -20.22 34.78
CA GLN A 664 7.00 -18.89 35.39
C GLN A 664 7.43 -18.87 36.86
N ASP A 665 8.44 -19.67 37.22
CA ASP A 665 9.03 -19.74 38.58
C ASP A 665 10.54 -19.38 38.63
N ILE A 666 11.07 -18.57 37.69
CA ILE A 666 12.54 -18.28 37.66
C ILE A 666 12.91 -16.79 37.65
N LEU A 667 11.98 -15.84 37.69
CA LEU A 667 12.35 -14.41 37.68
C LEU A 667 11.53 -13.59 38.69
N ASP A 668 11.81 -13.78 39.97
CA ASP A 668 11.50 -12.79 41.02
C ASP A 668 12.53 -12.95 42.14
N ASP A 669 13.72 -12.39 41.92
CA ASP A 669 14.66 -12.06 42.99
C ASP A 669 15.53 -10.91 42.49
N GLU A 670 15.06 -9.66 42.66
CA GLU A 670 15.93 -8.53 42.98
C GLU A 670 15.10 -7.31 43.43
N ASN A 671 15.27 -7.01 44.72
CA ASN A 671 14.80 -5.85 45.46
C ASN A 671 15.01 -4.51 44.74
N ILE A 672 13.99 -3.64 44.72
CA ILE A 672 14.19 -2.21 44.97
C ILE A 672 13.07 -1.70 45.89
N ASP A 673 13.51 -1.40 47.11
CA ASP A 673 12.83 -0.73 48.20
C ASP A 673 12.66 0.76 47.88
N HIS A 674 11.45 1.31 48.08
CA HIS A 674 11.28 2.68 48.54
C HIS A 674 9.86 2.86 49.10
N ASN A 675 9.80 2.83 50.44
CA ASN A 675 8.77 3.43 51.26
C ASN A 675 8.57 4.91 50.92
N GLU A 676 7.32 5.35 50.88
CA GLU A 676 6.85 6.49 51.67
C GLU A 676 5.32 6.41 51.80
N ASP A 677 4.90 6.22 53.05
CA ASP A 677 3.58 6.49 53.62
C ASP A 677 3.14 7.94 53.24
N GLU A 678 1.87 8.35 53.20
CA GLU A 678 0.86 8.29 54.24
C GLU A 678 -0.44 8.92 53.68
N ASP A 679 -1.57 8.54 54.29
CA ASP A 679 -2.79 9.33 54.49
C ASP A 679 -3.93 9.45 53.44
N GLU A 680 -4.96 8.67 53.76
CA GLU A 680 -6.29 9.12 54.18
C GLU A 680 -7.26 9.75 53.15
N ASP A 681 -8.26 8.92 52.85
CA ASP A 681 -9.66 9.14 53.23
C ASP A 681 -10.74 9.49 52.18
N LEU A 682 -11.75 8.62 52.26
CA LEU A 682 -13.19 8.86 52.19
C LEU A 682 -13.87 9.12 50.84
N LYS A 683 -14.36 8.00 50.31
CA LYS A 683 -15.69 7.79 49.69
C LYS A 683 -16.83 8.61 50.36
N PRO A 684 -17.97 8.83 49.66
CA PRO A 684 -18.96 7.76 49.44
C PRO A 684 -18.99 7.17 48.03
#